data_AF-A0A6N2XNQ0-F1
#
_entry.id   AF-A0A6N2XNQ0-F1
#
_cell.length_a   1.000
_cell.length_b   1.000
_cell.length_c   1.000
_cell.angle_alpha   90.00
_cell.angle_beta   90.00
_cell.angle_gamma   90.00
#
_symmetry.space_group_name_H-M   'P 1'
#
loop_
_entity.id
_entity.type
_entity.pdbx_description
1 polymer ?
#
loop_
_entity_poly.entity_id
_entity_poly.type
_entity_poly.pdbx_seq_one_letter_code
_entity_poly.pdbx_strand_id
1 'polypeptide(L)'
;MTILEEMKVRRLFCDGGMGSLLQAQGLKPGELPETWNLTRRDVLISIHRSYLEAGADIMTTNTFGANGLKFKDDLEPIVTAAVENARTAVREAGHGYVALDLGPTGRLLKPLGDLEFEDAVKLYKEVVSIGARAGADLVLIETMSDSYELKAAVLAAREAGFRPDTGERLPVFATVIFDEKGKLLTGGNVESTVALLEGLRVDALGINCGLGPVQMKGILEEILRVSSLPVLVNPNAGLPRSENGKTVYDIDAEGFALVMEEIAAMGAVVVGGCCGTTPEHIRLMTQRCKDMPVVWPEKKHRTVVSSYAKAVTAGRKTIIIGERINPTGKSKFKQALRDHNLEYILKEGVSQQDNGADVLDVNVGLPEIHEPSMMEEAVRELQAIIDLPLQIDTSDMEAMERAMRIYNGKPLINSVNGKEESMSRVFPLMAKYGGVAVGLCLDESGIPDTAEGRLAVGRKIIERAAEYGIGPEDIILDGLCMTVSSDSKGALTTLETLRRIRDELGVGTVLGVSNISFGLPQREIINAAFFTMAMECGLGAAIINPNSEAMMRAYYSFNALMDRDPQCGQYISVYSGQSAGLGQTIGRSGSRDGTGADNISGSGETKGSQVPALAAAIERGLKEAAHNAVTALLKEREPLDIINSEMIPALDRVGKGFEKGTVFLPQLLMSAEAAKAAFEVIKAALDSSGQAQEKKGTIILATVKGDIHDIGKNIVKVLLENYSYEVIDLGRDVPPEVIVKEAVERQVALVGLSALMTTTVPSMEETIRQLRAASAAVKVMVGGAVLTEDYARTIGADAYCRDAMASVNYAEQIFGA
;
A
#
# COMPACT_ATOMS: atom_id res chain seq x y z
N MET A 1 -26.97 -23.43 5.51
CA MET A 1 -26.07 -22.53 6.25
C MET A 1 -25.16 -21.90 5.21
N THR A 2 -24.98 -20.59 5.25
CA THR A 2 -24.01 -19.92 4.39
C THR A 2 -22.59 -20.19 4.90
N ILE A 3 -21.57 -20.01 4.05
CA ILE A 3 -20.17 -20.17 4.46
C ILE A 3 -19.80 -19.27 5.66
N LEU A 4 -20.34 -18.04 5.70
CA LEU A 4 -20.11 -17.06 6.77
C LEU A 4 -20.75 -17.46 8.11
N GLU A 5 -21.87 -18.18 8.05
CA GLU A 5 -22.50 -18.75 9.24
C GLU A 5 -21.75 -19.99 9.72
N GLU A 6 -21.30 -20.84 8.79
CA GLU A 6 -20.65 -22.10 9.12
C GLU A 6 -19.27 -21.90 9.74
N MET A 7 -18.48 -20.95 9.24
CA MET A 7 -17.16 -20.61 9.81
C MET A 7 -17.23 -20.07 11.25
N LYS A 8 -18.41 -19.66 11.74
CA LYS A 8 -18.62 -19.28 13.14
C LYS A 8 -18.85 -20.49 14.05
N VAL A 9 -19.33 -21.59 13.49
CA VAL A 9 -19.72 -22.81 14.22
C VAL A 9 -18.57 -23.81 14.24
N ARG A 10 -17.85 -23.96 13.12
CA ARG A 10 -16.71 -24.87 12.97
C ARG A 10 -15.64 -24.27 12.09
N ARG A 11 -14.42 -24.83 12.17
CA ARG A 11 -13.31 -24.44 11.30
C ARG A 11 -13.59 -24.95 9.89
N LEU A 12 -13.29 -24.12 8.91
CA LEU A 12 -13.33 -24.48 7.49
C LEU A 12 -11.92 -24.69 6.96
N PHE A 13 -11.80 -25.59 6.00
CA PHE A 13 -10.53 -25.97 5.41
C PHE A 13 -10.47 -25.57 3.93
N CYS A 14 -9.48 -24.78 3.54
CA CYS A 14 -9.18 -24.58 2.12
C CYS A 14 -8.46 -25.82 1.55
N ASP A 15 -8.54 -25.99 0.24
CA ASP A 15 -7.70 -26.94 -0.48
C ASP A 15 -6.21 -26.55 -0.44
N GLY A 16 -5.40 -27.35 -1.14
CA GLY A 16 -3.97 -27.12 -1.30
C GLY A 16 -3.62 -26.59 -2.69
N GLY A 17 -2.32 -26.50 -2.98
CA GLY A 17 -1.82 -26.03 -4.27
C GLY A 17 -2.25 -26.92 -5.44
N MET A 18 -2.76 -26.31 -6.50
CA MET A 18 -3.17 -27.03 -7.71
C MET A 18 -2.03 -27.19 -8.72
N GLY A 19 -1.15 -26.19 -8.85
CA GLY A 19 -0.12 -26.16 -9.90
C GLY A 19 0.81 -27.37 -9.88
N SER A 20 1.28 -27.81 -8.71
CA SER A 20 2.15 -28.99 -8.59
C SER A 20 1.44 -30.29 -8.96
N LEU A 21 0.14 -30.40 -8.69
CA LEU A 21 -0.67 -31.56 -9.10
C LEU A 21 -0.88 -31.57 -10.61
N LEU A 22 -1.11 -30.42 -11.25
CA LEU A 22 -1.22 -30.33 -12.71
C LEU A 22 0.10 -30.73 -13.39
N GLN A 23 1.25 -30.29 -12.86
CA GLN A 23 2.57 -30.73 -13.33
C GLN A 23 2.74 -32.25 -13.24
N ALA A 24 2.31 -32.86 -12.12
CA ALA A 24 2.34 -34.32 -11.96
C ALA A 24 1.44 -35.06 -12.97
N GLN A 25 0.37 -34.41 -13.45
CA GLN A 25 -0.54 -34.91 -14.48
C GLN A 25 -0.08 -34.58 -15.92
N GLY A 26 1.10 -33.99 -16.07
CA GLY A 26 1.76 -33.75 -17.35
C GLY A 26 1.63 -32.34 -17.93
N LEU A 27 1.24 -31.34 -17.11
CA LEU A 27 1.29 -29.93 -17.52
C LEU A 27 2.73 -29.56 -17.89
N LYS A 28 2.93 -29.11 -19.12
CA LYS A 28 4.28 -28.81 -19.62
C LYS A 28 4.77 -27.45 -19.13
N PRO A 29 6.10 -27.26 -18.97
CA PRO A 29 6.66 -25.94 -18.72
C PRO A 29 6.19 -24.92 -19.76
N GLY A 30 5.66 -23.81 -19.27
CA GLY A 30 5.13 -22.73 -20.10
C GLY A 30 3.68 -22.89 -20.57
N GLU A 31 3.04 -24.03 -20.30
CA GLU A 31 1.62 -24.24 -20.59
C GLU A 31 0.75 -23.53 -19.54
N LEU A 32 -0.33 -22.88 -19.99
CA LEU A 32 -1.21 -22.11 -19.12
C LEU A 32 -2.20 -23.04 -18.38
N PRO A 33 -2.13 -23.14 -17.04
CA PRO A 33 -2.97 -24.06 -16.26
C PRO A 33 -4.47 -23.88 -16.51
N GLU A 34 -4.93 -22.65 -16.70
CA GLU A 34 -6.36 -22.31 -16.80
C GLU A 34 -6.99 -22.87 -18.09
N THR A 35 -6.20 -23.13 -19.13
CA THR A 35 -6.70 -23.76 -20.37
C THR A 35 -7.18 -25.19 -20.16
N TRP A 36 -6.67 -25.87 -19.14
CA TRP A 36 -7.09 -27.23 -18.79
C TRP A 36 -8.52 -27.30 -18.26
N ASN A 37 -9.12 -26.16 -17.88
CA ASN A 37 -10.53 -26.07 -17.55
C ASN A 37 -11.42 -26.51 -18.72
N LEU A 38 -10.96 -26.34 -19.96
CA LEU A 38 -11.66 -26.75 -21.16
C LEU A 38 -11.15 -28.09 -21.70
N THR A 39 -9.83 -28.26 -21.73
CA THR A 39 -9.19 -29.37 -22.46
C THR A 39 -8.99 -30.63 -21.62
N ARG A 40 -8.98 -30.53 -20.29
CA ARG A 40 -8.65 -31.63 -19.34
C ARG A 40 -9.58 -31.63 -18.13
N ARG A 41 -10.89 -31.47 -18.37
CA ARG A 41 -11.93 -31.36 -17.32
C ARG A 41 -11.90 -32.50 -16.31
N ASP A 42 -11.68 -33.73 -16.78
CA ASP A 42 -11.60 -34.94 -15.98
C ASP A 42 -10.48 -34.84 -14.91
N VAL A 43 -9.32 -34.30 -15.30
CA VAL A 43 -8.19 -34.09 -14.39
C VAL A 43 -8.55 -33.06 -13.31
N LEU A 44 -9.16 -31.94 -13.70
CA LEU A 44 -9.52 -30.88 -12.75
C LEU A 44 -10.58 -31.35 -11.76
N ILE A 45 -11.63 -32.02 -12.23
CA ILE A 45 -12.67 -32.61 -11.36
C ILE A 45 -12.02 -33.63 -10.41
N SER A 46 -11.09 -34.45 -10.90
CA SER A 46 -10.37 -35.42 -10.07
C SER A 46 -9.51 -34.76 -8.98
N ILE A 47 -8.84 -33.66 -9.29
CA ILE A 47 -8.04 -32.91 -8.31
C ILE A 47 -8.95 -32.33 -7.22
N HIS A 48 -10.03 -31.63 -7.59
CA HIS A 48 -11.00 -31.12 -6.61
C HIS A 48 -11.59 -32.24 -5.75
N ARG A 49 -11.97 -33.36 -6.36
CA ARG A 49 -12.48 -34.53 -5.62
C ARG A 49 -11.45 -35.03 -4.61
N SER A 50 -10.18 -35.10 -4.97
CA SER A 50 -9.12 -35.55 -4.04
C SER A 50 -8.94 -34.64 -2.83
N TYR A 51 -9.13 -33.32 -2.99
CA TYR A 51 -9.09 -32.38 -1.87
C TYR A 51 -10.35 -32.46 -0.99
N LEU A 52 -11.53 -32.63 -1.59
CA LEU A 52 -12.77 -32.88 -0.84
C LEU A 52 -12.67 -34.20 -0.03
N GLU A 53 -12.14 -35.26 -0.63
CA GLU A 53 -11.89 -36.55 0.06
C GLU A 53 -10.85 -36.42 1.19
N ALA A 54 -9.89 -35.50 1.05
CA ALA A 54 -8.95 -35.14 2.11
C ALA A 54 -9.59 -34.31 3.24
N GLY A 55 -10.81 -33.82 3.07
CA GLY A 55 -11.55 -33.06 4.06
C GLY A 55 -11.39 -31.55 3.95
N ALA A 56 -11.03 -31.03 2.77
CA ALA A 56 -11.19 -29.59 2.50
C ALA A 56 -12.66 -29.24 2.25
N ASP A 57 -13.06 -28.05 2.69
CA ASP A 57 -14.40 -27.49 2.54
C ASP A 57 -14.49 -26.48 1.40
N ILE A 58 -13.39 -25.77 1.09
CA ILE A 58 -13.37 -24.67 0.12
C ILE A 58 -12.44 -25.06 -1.03
N MET A 59 -13.01 -25.25 -2.22
CA MET A 59 -12.27 -25.54 -3.45
C MET A 59 -11.98 -24.25 -4.21
N THR A 60 -10.71 -23.97 -4.46
CA THR A 60 -10.27 -22.83 -5.28
C THR A 60 -10.42 -23.18 -6.76
N THR A 61 -11.11 -22.36 -7.54
CA THR A 61 -11.19 -22.58 -8.99
C THR A 61 -9.82 -22.44 -9.64
N ASN A 62 -9.56 -23.17 -10.73
CA ASN A 62 -8.33 -23.01 -11.51
C ASN A 62 -8.37 -21.71 -12.36
N THR A 63 -8.37 -20.56 -11.69
CA THR A 63 -8.55 -19.23 -12.29
C THR A 63 -7.55 -18.20 -11.76
N PHE A 64 -6.56 -18.60 -10.96
CA PHE A 64 -5.52 -17.74 -10.40
C PHE A 64 -5.01 -16.66 -11.38
N GLY A 65 -4.57 -17.04 -12.58
CA GLY A 65 -4.08 -16.13 -13.60
C GLY A 65 -5.09 -15.78 -14.70
N ALA A 66 -6.37 -16.11 -14.54
CA ALA A 66 -7.40 -15.87 -15.55
C ALA A 66 -7.86 -14.42 -15.54
N ASN A 67 -7.40 -13.62 -16.52
CA ASN A 67 -7.86 -12.25 -16.73
C ASN A 67 -7.75 -11.85 -18.21
N GLY A 68 -8.35 -10.72 -18.59
CA GLY A 68 -8.38 -10.20 -19.96
C GLY A 68 -7.01 -9.87 -20.58
N LEU A 69 -5.95 -9.72 -19.78
CA LEU A 69 -4.58 -9.53 -20.31
C LEU A 69 -4.00 -10.85 -20.84
N LYS A 70 -4.35 -11.98 -20.22
CA LYS A 70 -3.85 -13.32 -20.54
C LYS A 70 -4.78 -14.05 -21.51
N PHE A 71 -6.09 -13.93 -21.33
CA PHE A 71 -7.11 -14.58 -22.13
C PHE A 71 -8.07 -13.52 -22.69
N LYS A 72 -7.94 -13.18 -23.98
CA LYS A 72 -8.80 -12.16 -24.60
C LYS A 72 -10.16 -12.72 -25.01
N ASP A 73 -10.16 -13.74 -25.87
CA ASP A 73 -11.38 -14.29 -26.45
C ASP A 73 -11.94 -15.50 -25.67
N ASP A 74 -11.10 -16.15 -24.85
CA ASP A 74 -11.43 -17.41 -24.17
C ASP A 74 -11.74 -17.25 -22.66
N LEU A 75 -11.72 -16.02 -22.13
CA LEU A 75 -11.86 -15.79 -20.68
C LEU A 75 -13.18 -16.33 -20.11
N GLU A 76 -14.31 -15.98 -20.73
CA GLU A 76 -15.63 -16.41 -20.27
C GLU A 76 -15.78 -17.94 -20.30
N PRO A 77 -15.45 -18.66 -21.40
CA PRO A 77 -15.42 -20.11 -21.41
C PRO A 77 -14.52 -20.72 -20.34
N ILE A 78 -13.30 -20.19 -20.16
CA ILE A 78 -12.32 -20.70 -19.19
C ILE A 78 -12.85 -20.58 -17.76
N VAL A 79 -13.30 -19.40 -17.36
CA VAL A 79 -13.77 -19.12 -15.99
C VAL A 79 -15.06 -19.89 -15.71
N THR A 80 -15.99 -19.94 -16.67
CA THR A 80 -17.23 -20.71 -16.52
C THR A 80 -16.93 -22.19 -16.31
N ALA A 81 -16.06 -22.78 -17.14
CA ALA A 81 -15.69 -24.18 -17.02
C ALA A 81 -14.95 -24.48 -15.72
N ALA A 82 -14.12 -23.57 -15.21
CA ALA A 82 -13.43 -23.73 -13.93
C ALA A 82 -14.43 -23.88 -12.77
N VAL A 83 -15.42 -22.99 -12.69
CA VAL A 83 -16.48 -23.04 -11.68
C VAL A 83 -17.32 -24.31 -11.82
N GLU A 84 -17.70 -24.69 -13.05
CA GLU A 84 -18.45 -25.93 -13.32
C GLU A 84 -17.69 -27.19 -12.90
N ASN A 85 -16.38 -27.25 -13.14
CA ASN A 85 -15.54 -28.40 -12.79
C ASN A 85 -15.49 -28.56 -11.25
N ALA A 86 -15.24 -27.47 -10.51
CA ALA A 86 -15.28 -27.48 -9.05
C ALA A 86 -16.68 -27.83 -8.51
N ARG A 87 -17.74 -27.24 -9.07
CA ARG A 87 -19.13 -27.54 -8.71
C ARG A 87 -19.51 -29.00 -8.95
N THR A 88 -18.98 -29.61 -10.01
CA THR A 88 -19.22 -31.03 -10.29
C THR A 88 -18.60 -31.90 -9.21
N ALA A 89 -17.35 -31.64 -8.82
CA ALA A 89 -16.71 -32.36 -7.72
C ALA A 89 -17.45 -32.17 -6.38
N VAL A 90 -17.85 -30.94 -6.03
CA VAL A 90 -18.62 -30.63 -4.82
C VAL A 90 -19.96 -31.38 -4.79
N ARG A 91 -20.68 -31.41 -5.92
CA ARG A 91 -21.96 -32.13 -6.04
C ARG A 91 -21.78 -33.65 -5.92
N GLU A 92 -20.71 -34.22 -6.47
CA GLU A 92 -20.39 -35.64 -6.33
C GLU A 92 -20.00 -36.00 -4.89
N ALA A 93 -19.26 -35.13 -4.20
CA ALA A 93 -18.86 -35.31 -2.80
C ALA A 93 -20.00 -35.04 -1.80
N GLY A 94 -21.04 -34.31 -2.22
CA GLY A 94 -22.19 -33.93 -1.39
C GLY A 94 -21.90 -32.83 -0.36
N HIS A 95 -20.72 -32.20 -0.41
CA HIS A 95 -20.30 -31.13 0.49
C HIS A 95 -19.23 -30.25 -0.20
N GLY A 96 -19.02 -29.05 0.37
CA GLY A 96 -18.00 -28.11 -0.06
C GLY A 96 -18.55 -26.84 -0.73
N TYR A 97 -17.69 -25.84 -0.82
CA TYR A 97 -17.92 -24.52 -1.39
C TYR A 97 -16.95 -24.27 -2.54
N VAL A 98 -17.37 -23.52 -3.55
CA VAL A 98 -16.52 -23.12 -4.68
C VAL A 98 -16.10 -21.67 -4.52
N ALA A 99 -14.81 -21.44 -4.29
CA ALA A 99 -14.21 -20.11 -4.26
C ALA A 99 -13.72 -19.73 -5.66
N LEU A 100 -14.24 -18.63 -6.20
CA LEU A 100 -13.66 -18.01 -7.39
C LEU A 100 -12.31 -17.42 -7.03
N ASP A 101 -11.26 -18.08 -7.48
CA ASP A 101 -9.88 -17.72 -7.19
C ASP A 101 -9.35 -16.62 -8.13
N LEU A 102 -8.85 -15.54 -7.55
CA LEU A 102 -8.31 -14.36 -8.23
C LEU A 102 -6.90 -14.06 -7.72
N GLY A 103 -5.89 -14.33 -8.54
CA GLY A 103 -4.51 -13.91 -8.29
C GLY A 103 -4.21 -12.51 -8.84
N PRO A 104 -3.00 -11.98 -8.58
CA PRO A 104 -2.56 -10.69 -9.13
C PRO A 104 -2.51 -10.72 -10.66
N THR A 105 -2.74 -9.57 -11.31
CA THR A 105 -2.66 -9.42 -12.77
C THR A 105 -1.24 -9.56 -13.32
N GLY A 106 -0.24 -9.48 -12.44
CA GLY A 106 1.18 -9.46 -12.79
C GLY A 106 1.67 -8.12 -13.33
N ARG A 107 0.92 -7.04 -13.13
CA ARG A 107 1.26 -5.68 -13.55
C ARG A 107 1.16 -4.72 -12.36
N LEU A 108 2.16 -3.84 -12.23
CA LEU A 108 2.06 -2.73 -11.29
C LEU A 108 1.06 -1.69 -11.80
N LEU A 109 0.28 -1.14 -10.88
CA LEU A 109 -0.63 -0.03 -11.18
C LEU A 109 0.15 1.29 -11.25
N LYS A 110 -0.36 2.24 -12.03
CA LYS A 110 0.17 3.61 -12.04
C LYS A 110 0.11 4.26 -10.65
N PRO A 111 1.10 5.08 -10.28
CA PRO A 111 2.23 5.52 -11.11
C PRO A 111 3.43 4.56 -11.13
N LEU A 112 3.40 3.44 -10.40
CA LEU A 112 4.54 2.53 -10.28
C LEU A 112 4.73 1.62 -11.50
N GLY A 113 3.65 1.33 -12.21
CA GLY A 113 3.66 0.61 -13.47
C GLY A 113 2.85 1.34 -14.53
N ASP A 114 2.25 0.57 -15.42
CA ASP A 114 1.59 1.07 -16.62
C ASP A 114 0.10 0.70 -16.72
N LEU A 115 -0.42 -0.09 -15.75
CA LEU A 115 -1.84 -0.42 -15.67
C LEU A 115 -2.60 0.69 -14.90
N GLU A 116 -3.66 1.22 -15.50
CA GLU A 116 -4.55 2.16 -14.81
C GLU A 116 -5.35 1.45 -13.72
N PHE A 117 -5.61 2.14 -12.60
CA PHE A 117 -6.41 1.58 -11.50
C PHE A 117 -7.80 1.11 -11.98
N GLU A 118 -8.50 1.92 -12.76
CA GLU A 118 -9.81 1.56 -13.31
C GLU A 118 -9.76 0.38 -14.28
N ASP A 119 -8.65 0.21 -15.00
CA ASP A 119 -8.50 -0.93 -15.90
C ASP A 119 -8.24 -2.22 -15.09
N ALA A 120 -7.48 -2.14 -14.01
CA ALA A 120 -7.37 -3.24 -13.05
C ALA A 120 -8.75 -3.61 -12.46
N VAL A 121 -9.55 -2.63 -12.02
CA VAL A 121 -10.92 -2.88 -11.52
C VAL A 121 -11.76 -3.57 -12.60
N LYS A 122 -11.73 -3.11 -13.85
CA LYS A 122 -12.49 -3.73 -14.96
C LYS A 122 -12.06 -5.18 -15.20
N LEU A 123 -10.75 -5.46 -15.21
CA LEU A 123 -10.21 -6.81 -15.40
C LEU A 123 -10.73 -7.78 -14.34
N TYR A 124 -10.67 -7.40 -13.06
CA TYR A 124 -11.22 -8.23 -11.98
C TYR A 124 -12.74 -8.34 -12.07
N LYS A 125 -13.43 -7.24 -12.41
CA LYS A 125 -14.90 -7.18 -12.47
C LYS A 125 -15.46 -8.13 -13.54
N GLU A 126 -14.77 -8.27 -14.65
CA GLU A 126 -15.11 -9.22 -15.72
C GLU A 126 -15.10 -10.66 -15.19
N VAL A 127 -14.00 -11.08 -14.57
CA VAL A 127 -13.84 -12.43 -14.00
C VAL A 127 -14.87 -12.71 -12.91
N VAL A 128 -15.06 -11.76 -11.99
CA VAL A 128 -16.07 -11.86 -10.92
C VAL A 128 -17.48 -12.02 -11.49
N SER A 129 -17.84 -11.23 -12.50
CA SER A 129 -19.17 -11.30 -13.12
C SER A 129 -19.42 -12.66 -13.76
N ILE A 130 -18.41 -13.21 -14.45
CA ILE A 130 -18.49 -14.55 -15.04
C ILE A 130 -18.63 -15.62 -13.95
N GLY A 131 -17.77 -15.60 -12.94
CA GLY A 131 -17.77 -16.59 -11.86
C GLY A 131 -19.05 -16.56 -11.01
N ALA A 132 -19.58 -15.37 -10.72
CA ALA A 132 -20.85 -15.22 -10.00
C ALA A 132 -22.03 -15.82 -10.79
N ARG A 133 -22.08 -15.61 -12.11
CA ARG A 133 -23.10 -16.21 -12.99
C ARG A 133 -22.93 -17.72 -13.15
N ALA A 134 -21.69 -18.22 -13.18
CA ALA A 134 -21.38 -19.64 -13.20
C ALA A 134 -21.68 -20.35 -11.85
N GLY A 135 -21.92 -19.57 -10.80
CA GLY A 135 -22.36 -20.05 -9.50
C GLY A 135 -21.23 -20.32 -8.52
N ALA A 136 -20.21 -19.46 -8.43
CA ALA A 136 -19.28 -19.45 -7.30
C ALA A 136 -20.01 -19.13 -5.97
N ASP A 137 -19.50 -19.65 -4.84
CA ASP A 137 -20.05 -19.41 -3.50
C ASP A 137 -19.38 -18.23 -2.79
N LEU A 138 -18.13 -17.92 -3.14
CA LEU A 138 -17.38 -16.77 -2.66
C LEU A 138 -16.34 -16.32 -3.69
N VAL A 139 -15.78 -15.13 -3.48
CA VAL A 139 -14.58 -14.65 -4.18
C VAL A 139 -13.40 -14.76 -3.22
N LEU A 140 -12.33 -15.43 -3.65
CA LEU A 140 -11.04 -15.45 -2.95
C LEU A 140 -10.05 -14.65 -3.79
N ILE A 141 -9.67 -13.48 -3.28
CA ILE A 141 -8.56 -12.70 -3.81
C ILE A 141 -7.32 -13.18 -3.08
N GLU A 142 -6.34 -13.73 -3.78
CA GLU A 142 -5.16 -14.29 -3.13
C GLU A 142 -3.82 -13.85 -3.70
N THR A 143 -2.76 -14.05 -2.91
CA THR A 143 -1.38 -13.79 -3.34
C THR A 143 -1.13 -12.32 -3.70
N MET A 144 -1.86 -11.37 -3.10
CA MET A 144 -1.69 -9.95 -3.41
C MET A 144 -0.42 -9.41 -2.73
N SER A 145 0.48 -8.85 -3.52
CA SER A 145 1.74 -8.24 -3.05
C SER A 145 1.72 -6.72 -3.11
N ASP A 146 0.65 -6.13 -3.64
CA ASP A 146 0.40 -4.69 -3.71
C ASP A 146 -0.98 -4.36 -3.14
N SER A 147 -1.03 -3.43 -2.19
CA SER A 147 -2.28 -2.98 -1.57
C SER A 147 -3.18 -2.21 -2.54
N TYR A 148 -2.62 -1.56 -3.56
CA TYR A 148 -3.43 -0.80 -4.51
C TYR A 148 -4.19 -1.71 -5.47
N GLU A 149 -3.50 -2.71 -6.02
CA GLU A 149 -4.13 -3.77 -6.80
C GLU A 149 -5.15 -4.57 -5.96
N LEU A 150 -4.81 -4.88 -4.70
CA LEU A 150 -5.73 -5.52 -3.76
C LEU A 150 -7.03 -4.73 -3.61
N LYS A 151 -6.94 -3.40 -3.45
CA LYS A 151 -8.12 -2.54 -3.42
C LYS A 151 -8.92 -2.63 -4.72
N ALA A 152 -8.27 -2.60 -5.88
CA ALA A 152 -8.96 -2.72 -7.16
C ALA A 152 -9.75 -4.04 -7.27
N ALA A 153 -9.14 -5.17 -6.87
CA ALA A 153 -9.77 -6.49 -6.85
C ALA A 153 -10.96 -6.55 -5.87
N VAL A 154 -10.81 -6.00 -4.66
CA VAL A 154 -11.90 -5.97 -3.67
C VAL A 154 -13.07 -5.10 -4.16
N LEU A 155 -12.80 -3.93 -4.73
CA LEU A 155 -13.85 -3.09 -5.31
C LEU A 155 -14.59 -3.80 -6.45
N ALA A 156 -13.86 -4.47 -7.34
CA ALA A 156 -14.45 -5.28 -8.41
C ALA A 156 -15.34 -6.40 -7.86
N ALA A 157 -14.86 -7.15 -6.86
CA ALA A 157 -15.62 -8.20 -6.19
C ALA A 157 -16.90 -7.64 -5.54
N ARG A 158 -16.82 -6.47 -4.90
CA ARG A 158 -17.96 -5.82 -4.25
C ARG A 158 -18.96 -5.21 -5.23
N GLU A 159 -18.52 -4.80 -6.41
CA GLU A 159 -19.38 -4.19 -7.44
C GLU A 159 -20.05 -5.22 -8.36
N ALA A 160 -19.43 -6.38 -8.59
CA ALA A 160 -19.93 -7.39 -9.53
C ALA A 160 -20.26 -8.75 -8.89
N GLY A 161 -19.81 -9.01 -7.66
CA GLY A 161 -19.99 -10.28 -6.98
C GLY A 161 -21.39 -10.44 -6.41
N PHE A 162 -22.41 -10.43 -7.27
CA PHE A 162 -23.80 -10.69 -6.90
C PHE A 162 -24.33 -11.89 -7.65
N ARG A 163 -24.97 -12.79 -6.93
CA ARG A 163 -25.64 -13.96 -7.47
C ARG A 163 -26.84 -13.53 -8.33
N PRO A 164 -26.90 -13.87 -9.63
CA PRO A 164 -28.01 -13.42 -10.49
C PRO A 164 -29.38 -13.99 -10.09
N ASP A 165 -29.41 -15.14 -9.44
CA ASP A 165 -30.62 -15.86 -9.01
C ASP A 165 -31.23 -15.30 -7.72
N THR A 166 -30.41 -14.79 -6.80
CA THR A 166 -30.85 -14.34 -5.47
C THR A 166 -30.63 -12.84 -5.21
N GLY A 167 -29.75 -12.20 -5.97
CA GLY A 167 -29.27 -10.84 -5.69
C GLY A 167 -28.33 -10.75 -4.48
N GLU A 168 -27.97 -11.88 -3.87
CA GLU A 168 -27.08 -11.90 -2.70
C GLU A 168 -25.63 -11.62 -3.11
N ARG A 169 -24.94 -10.81 -2.29
CA ARG A 169 -23.51 -10.54 -2.48
C ARG A 169 -22.70 -11.78 -2.10
N LEU A 170 -21.76 -12.17 -2.96
CA LEU A 170 -20.75 -13.16 -2.64
C LEU A 170 -19.87 -12.65 -1.48
N PRO A 171 -19.52 -13.51 -0.51
CA PRO A 171 -18.45 -13.22 0.43
C PRO A 171 -17.13 -12.96 -0.29
N VAL A 172 -16.33 -12.04 0.23
CA VAL A 172 -15.02 -11.65 -0.29
C VAL A 172 -13.97 -12.00 0.75
N PHE A 173 -13.13 -12.97 0.44
CA PHE A 173 -11.94 -13.31 1.22
C PHE A 173 -10.73 -12.73 0.52
N ALA A 174 -9.81 -12.14 1.27
CA ALA A 174 -8.63 -11.47 0.72
C ALA A 174 -7.36 -11.92 1.43
N THR A 175 -6.37 -12.39 0.68
CA THR A 175 -5.05 -12.71 1.23
C THR A 175 -3.94 -11.94 0.55
N VAL A 176 -2.89 -11.72 1.32
CA VAL A 176 -1.70 -11.00 0.89
C VAL A 176 -0.44 -11.81 1.16
N ILE A 177 0.65 -11.45 0.49
CA ILE A 177 1.98 -11.98 0.76
C ILE A 177 2.84 -10.92 1.41
N PHE A 178 3.25 -11.20 2.64
CA PHE A 178 4.28 -10.44 3.34
C PHE A 178 5.64 -11.14 3.22
N ASP A 179 6.70 -10.35 3.18
CA ASP A 179 8.06 -10.84 3.41
C ASP A 179 8.27 -11.23 4.89
N GLU A 180 9.47 -11.72 5.22
CA GLU A 180 9.84 -12.09 6.61
C GLU A 180 9.78 -10.92 7.61
N LYS A 181 9.74 -9.67 7.13
CA LYS A 181 9.63 -8.46 7.94
C LYS A 181 8.19 -7.95 8.05
N GLY A 182 7.21 -8.69 7.53
CA GLY A 182 5.80 -8.28 7.57
C GLY A 182 5.46 -7.16 6.59
N LYS A 183 6.16 -7.08 5.45
CA LYS A 183 5.97 -6.05 4.41
C LYS A 183 5.53 -6.62 3.07
N LEU A 184 4.59 -5.93 2.43
CA LEU A 184 4.21 -6.13 1.03
C LEU A 184 5.32 -5.60 0.10
N LEU A 185 5.30 -6.00 -1.17
CA LEU A 185 6.26 -5.54 -2.18
C LEU A 185 6.28 -4.00 -2.29
N THR A 186 5.12 -3.35 -2.18
CA THR A 186 4.99 -1.89 -2.25
C THR A 186 5.20 -1.18 -0.92
N GLY A 187 5.59 -1.89 0.14
CA GLY A 187 5.92 -1.32 1.45
C GLY A 187 4.79 -1.35 2.49
N GLY A 188 3.60 -1.82 2.10
CA GLY A 188 2.48 -2.01 3.01
C GLY A 188 2.81 -2.93 4.17
N ASN A 189 2.32 -2.62 5.36
CA ASN A 189 2.59 -3.38 6.57
C ASN A 189 1.30 -4.01 7.10
N VAL A 190 1.43 -4.94 8.06
CA VAL A 190 0.28 -5.65 8.64
C VAL A 190 -0.84 -4.69 9.10
N GLU A 191 -0.50 -3.61 9.80
CA GLU A 191 -1.50 -2.67 10.31
C GLU A 191 -2.17 -1.84 9.21
N SER A 192 -1.41 -1.39 8.20
CA SER A 192 -1.96 -0.59 7.09
C SER A 192 -2.85 -1.42 6.17
N THR A 193 -2.44 -2.66 5.89
CA THR A 193 -3.20 -3.62 5.07
C THR A 193 -4.47 -4.09 5.77
N VAL A 194 -4.41 -4.40 7.07
CA VAL A 194 -5.61 -4.76 7.85
C VAL A 194 -6.59 -3.59 7.91
N ALA A 195 -6.12 -2.37 8.17
CA ALA A 195 -6.97 -1.19 8.17
C ALA A 195 -7.65 -0.94 6.81
N LEU A 196 -6.94 -1.13 5.70
CA LEU A 196 -7.50 -1.06 4.35
C LEU A 196 -8.61 -2.11 4.15
N LEU A 197 -8.33 -3.38 4.44
CA LEU A 197 -9.25 -4.49 4.20
C LEU A 197 -10.50 -4.42 5.09
N GLU A 198 -10.35 -4.04 6.36
CA GLU A 198 -11.48 -3.75 7.25
C GLU A 198 -12.32 -2.59 6.73
N GLY A 199 -11.67 -1.51 6.27
CA GLY A 199 -12.34 -0.36 5.67
C GLY A 199 -13.15 -0.73 4.44
N LEU A 200 -12.59 -1.58 3.57
CA LEU A 200 -13.29 -2.12 2.40
C LEU A 200 -14.35 -3.17 2.76
N ARG A 201 -14.42 -3.60 4.02
CA ARG A 201 -15.39 -4.56 4.56
C ARG A 201 -15.35 -5.91 3.84
N VAL A 202 -14.15 -6.47 3.68
CA VAL A 202 -14.00 -7.89 3.32
C VAL A 202 -14.54 -8.77 4.45
N ASP A 203 -14.90 -10.01 4.14
CA ASP A 203 -15.51 -10.92 5.12
C ASP A 203 -14.46 -11.74 5.87
N ALA A 204 -13.31 -11.99 5.25
CA ALA A 204 -12.13 -12.55 5.87
C ALA A 204 -10.88 -11.95 5.23
N LEU A 205 -9.81 -11.84 6.02
CA LEU A 205 -8.49 -11.44 5.53
C LEU A 205 -7.43 -12.48 5.92
N GLY A 206 -6.27 -12.48 5.30
CA GLY A 206 -5.29 -13.50 5.62
C GLY A 206 -3.97 -13.42 4.89
N ILE A 207 -3.20 -14.48 5.04
CA ILE A 207 -1.90 -14.65 4.39
C ILE A 207 -1.86 -16.01 3.71
N ASN A 208 -1.30 -16.04 2.51
CA ASN A 208 -1.06 -17.26 1.76
C ASN A 208 0.29 -17.18 1.05
N CYS A 209 0.84 -18.33 0.66
CA CYS A 209 2.06 -18.42 -0.14
C CYS A 209 3.27 -17.65 0.47
N GLY A 210 4.35 -17.50 -0.31
CA GLY A 210 5.60 -16.81 0.07
C GLY A 210 6.45 -17.53 1.12
N LEU A 211 5.85 -17.89 2.25
CA LEU A 211 6.49 -18.44 3.43
C LEU A 211 5.91 -19.81 3.82
N GLY A 212 6.71 -20.58 4.55
CA GLY A 212 6.25 -21.81 5.20
C GLY A 212 5.42 -21.53 6.47
N PRO A 213 4.77 -22.57 7.04
CA PRO A 213 3.89 -22.41 8.19
C PRO A 213 4.62 -21.89 9.44
N VAL A 214 5.90 -22.22 9.62
CA VAL A 214 6.68 -21.76 10.78
C VAL A 214 6.88 -20.25 10.76
N GLN A 215 7.30 -19.71 9.61
CA GLN A 215 7.56 -18.28 9.44
C GLN A 215 6.26 -17.46 9.52
N MET A 216 5.14 -17.99 9.02
CA MET A 216 3.85 -17.30 9.04
C MET A 216 3.29 -17.04 10.45
N LYS A 217 3.72 -17.80 11.48
CA LYS A 217 3.22 -17.61 12.86
C LYS A 217 3.48 -16.20 13.39
N GLY A 218 4.66 -15.63 13.15
CA GLY A 218 4.99 -14.27 13.61
C GLY A 218 4.07 -13.22 12.97
N ILE A 219 3.81 -13.36 11.67
CA ILE A 219 2.91 -12.46 10.93
C ILE A 219 1.46 -12.63 11.38
N LEU A 220 1.02 -13.87 11.62
CA LEU A 220 -0.31 -14.17 12.15
C LEU A 220 -0.54 -13.52 13.52
N GLU A 221 0.44 -13.57 14.42
CA GLU A 221 0.35 -12.90 15.73
C GLU A 221 0.09 -11.39 15.58
N GLU A 222 0.80 -10.73 14.65
CA GLU A 222 0.59 -9.33 14.36
C GLU A 222 -0.80 -9.05 13.78
N ILE A 223 -1.28 -9.89 12.85
CA ILE A 223 -2.62 -9.75 12.25
C ILE A 223 -3.70 -9.89 13.34
N LEU A 224 -3.63 -10.92 14.18
CA LEU A 224 -4.62 -11.19 15.23
C LEU A 224 -4.67 -10.09 16.30
N ARG A 225 -3.55 -9.39 16.54
CA ARG A 225 -3.49 -8.22 17.42
C ARG A 225 -4.37 -7.08 16.91
N VAL A 226 -4.43 -6.88 15.59
CA VAL A 226 -4.96 -5.66 14.98
C VAL A 226 -6.26 -5.86 14.21
N SER A 227 -6.60 -7.10 13.82
CA SER A 227 -7.78 -7.45 13.04
C SER A 227 -9.00 -7.78 13.91
N SER A 228 -10.16 -7.30 13.47
CA SER A 228 -11.50 -7.61 13.94
C SER A 228 -12.22 -8.62 13.03
N LEU A 229 -11.56 -9.07 11.96
CA LEU A 229 -12.10 -9.98 10.96
C LEU A 229 -11.49 -11.38 11.10
N PRO A 230 -12.21 -12.44 10.70
CA PRO A 230 -11.68 -13.80 10.70
C PRO A 230 -10.45 -13.90 9.81
N VAL A 231 -9.42 -14.60 10.31
CA VAL A 231 -8.13 -14.73 9.64
C VAL A 231 -8.01 -16.07 8.94
N LEU A 232 -7.61 -16.04 7.67
CA LEU A 232 -7.29 -17.21 6.84
C LEU A 232 -5.77 -17.37 6.69
N VAL A 233 -5.26 -18.61 6.76
CA VAL A 233 -3.82 -18.91 6.64
C VAL A 233 -3.57 -20.14 5.76
N ASN A 234 -2.94 -19.93 4.61
CA ASN A 234 -2.62 -20.98 3.62
C ASN A 234 -1.11 -20.96 3.24
N PRO A 235 -0.23 -21.54 4.06
CA PRO A 235 1.21 -21.52 3.82
C PRO A 235 1.66 -22.46 2.70
N ASN A 236 2.88 -22.25 2.19
CA ASN A 236 3.56 -23.22 1.35
C ASN A 236 4.02 -24.45 2.18
N ALA A 237 4.24 -25.59 1.54
CA ALA A 237 4.85 -26.78 2.16
C ALA A 237 6.38 -26.62 2.37
N GLY A 238 6.83 -25.41 2.73
CA GLY A 238 8.24 -25.03 2.78
C GLY A 238 8.68 -24.25 1.55
N LEU A 239 9.99 -24.00 1.46
CA LEU A 239 10.59 -23.33 0.32
C LEU A 239 10.79 -24.31 -0.85
N PRO A 240 10.68 -23.86 -2.11
CA PRO A 240 10.89 -24.72 -3.27
C PRO A 240 12.38 -25.02 -3.49
N ARG A 241 12.68 -26.28 -3.85
CA ARG A 241 13.99 -26.76 -4.30
C ARG A 241 13.87 -27.54 -5.61
N SER A 242 14.92 -27.56 -6.44
CA SER A 242 14.96 -28.39 -7.66
C SER A 242 15.60 -29.73 -7.34
N GLU A 243 14.94 -30.83 -7.68
CA GLU A 243 15.54 -32.16 -7.73
C GLU A 243 15.22 -32.83 -9.07
N ASN A 244 16.25 -33.12 -9.88
CA ASN A 244 16.12 -33.77 -11.19
C ASN A 244 15.14 -33.05 -12.15
N GLY A 245 15.15 -31.72 -12.17
CA GLY A 245 14.28 -30.90 -13.02
C GLY A 245 12.82 -30.83 -12.55
N LYS A 246 12.53 -31.22 -11.30
CA LYS A 246 11.22 -31.10 -10.65
C LYS A 246 11.31 -30.22 -9.41
N THR A 247 10.30 -29.39 -9.20
CA THR A 247 10.15 -28.60 -7.97
C THR A 247 9.67 -29.49 -6.83
N VAL A 248 10.44 -29.58 -5.76
CA VAL A 248 10.13 -30.32 -4.52
C VAL A 248 10.09 -29.32 -3.36
N TYR A 249 9.35 -29.64 -2.30
CA TYR A 249 9.18 -28.82 -1.12
C TYR A 249 9.67 -29.58 0.12
N ASP A 250 10.14 -28.83 1.12
CA ASP A 250 10.94 -29.38 2.22
C ASP A 250 10.14 -29.86 3.43
N ILE A 251 8.86 -29.51 3.52
CA ILE A 251 8.01 -29.89 4.64
C ILE A 251 7.07 -31.00 4.17
N ASP A 252 7.12 -32.14 4.84
CA ASP A 252 6.20 -33.24 4.60
C ASP A 252 4.82 -32.99 5.24
N ALA A 253 3.86 -33.86 4.93
CA ALA A 253 2.48 -33.70 5.38
C ALA A 253 2.35 -33.73 6.91
N GLU A 254 3.17 -34.52 7.62
CA GLU A 254 3.11 -34.63 9.07
C GLU A 254 3.69 -33.38 9.75
N GLY A 255 4.86 -32.92 9.31
CA GLY A 255 5.46 -31.68 9.78
C GLY A 255 4.59 -30.46 9.48
N PHE A 256 3.97 -30.40 8.30
CA PHE A 256 3.03 -29.34 7.94
C PHE A 256 1.82 -29.33 8.88
N ALA A 257 1.18 -30.49 9.06
CA ALA A 257 -0.02 -30.61 9.88
C ALA A 257 0.22 -30.25 11.37
N LEU A 258 1.40 -30.58 11.91
CA LEU A 258 1.79 -30.20 13.27
C LEU A 258 1.83 -28.68 13.46
N VAL A 259 2.43 -27.94 12.51
CA VAL A 259 2.50 -26.48 12.62
C VAL A 259 1.15 -25.83 12.34
N MET A 260 0.34 -26.40 11.45
CA MET A 260 -1.01 -25.90 11.18
C MET A 260 -1.96 -26.07 12.39
N GLU A 261 -1.76 -27.09 13.21
CA GLU A 261 -2.45 -27.25 14.50
C GLU A 261 -2.16 -26.06 15.43
N GLU A 262 -0.90 -25.62 15.50
CA GLU A 262 -0.52 -24.42 16.26
C GLU A 262 -1.16 -23.15 15.68
N ILE A 263 -1.13 -22.98 14.36
CA ILE A 263 -1.76 -21.83 13.66
C ILE A 263 -3.27 -21.77 13.93
N ALA A 264 -3.95 -22.93 13.86
CA ALA A 264 -5.37 -23.04 14.18
C ALA A 264 -5.65 -22.67 15.65
N ALA A 265 -4.76 -23.06 16.57
CA ALA A 265 -4.86 -22.73 18.00
C ALA A 265 -4.60 -21.24 18.29
N MET A 266 -3.75 -20.58 17.49
CA MET A 266 -3.50 -19.14 17.61
C MET A 266 -4.76 -18.30 17.32
N GLY A 267 -5.65 -18.79 16.47
CA GLY A 267 -6.91 -18.09 16.13
C GLY A 267 -7.22 -18.02 14.64
N ALA A 268 -6.49 -18.74 13.77
CA ALA A 268 -6.87 -18.86 12.37
C ALA A 268 -8.23 -19.58 12.25
N VAL A 269 -9.18 -18.91 11.60
CA VAL A 269 -10.58 -19.36 11.43
C VAL A 269 -10.72 -20.26 10.21
N VAL A 270 -9.92 -20.01 9.17
CA VAL A 270 -9.82 -20.83 7.97
C VAL A 270 -8.36 -21.19 7.75
N VAL A 271 -8.08 -22.48 7.49
CA VAL A 271 -6.72 -22.98 7.29
C VAL A 271 -6.67 -23.89 6.08
N GLY A 272 -5.54 -23.90 5.37
CA GLY A 272 -5.37 -24.68 4.15
C GLY A 272 -3.92 -24.77 3.74
N GLY A 273 -3.68 -24.93 2.45
CA GLY A 273 -2.34 -24.99 1.88
C GLY A 273 -2.20 -24.19 0.59
N CYS A 274 -0.98 -23.79 0.26
CA CYS A 274 -0.65 -23.18 -1.04
C CYS A 274 0.39 -24.04 -1.77
N CYS A 275 1.45 -23.46 -2.31
CA CYS A 275 2.41 -24.16 -3.15
C CYS A 275 3.07 -25.33 -2.40
N GLY A 276 3.12 -26.49 -3.06
CA GLY A 276 3.74 -27.71 -2.52
C GLY A 276 2.84 -28.58 -1.66
N THR A 277 1.71 -28.06 -1.19
CA THR A 277 0.75 -28.85 -0.43
C THR A 277 -0.02 -29.81 -1.35
N THR A 278 -0.39 -30.98 -0.81
CA THR A 278 -1.07 -32.05 -1.55
C THR A 278 -2.29 -32.52 -0.76
N PRO A 279 -3.18 -33.37 -1.33
CA PRO A 279 -4.30 -33.93 -0.59
C PRO A 279 -3.87 -34.62 0.72
N GLU A 280 -2.66 -35.18 0.77
CA GLU A 280 -2.13 -35.78 2.01
C GLU A 280 -1.83 -34.74 3.10
N HIS A 281 -1.29 -33.57 2.73
CA HIS A 281 -1.07 -32.47 3.66
C HIS A 281 -2.39 -31.98 4.24
N ILE A 282 -3.39 -31.77 3.37
CA ILE A 282 -4.73 -31.34 3.76
C ILE A 282 -5.38 -32.38 4.66
N ARG A 283 -5.29 -33.67 4.33
CA ARG A 283 -5.85 -34.76 5.13
C ARG A 283 -5.31 -34.79 6.55
N LEU A 284 -3.99 -34.72 6.72
CA LEU A 284 -3.37 -34.74 8.05
C LEU A 284 -3.67 -33.45 8.83
N MET A 285 -3.67 -32.30 8.17
CA MET A 285 -4.08 -31.02 8.79
C MET A 285 -5.53 -31.08 9.27
N THR A 286 -6.48 -31.46 8.42
CA THR A 286 -7.89 -31.55 8.78
C THR A 286 -8.12 -32.53 9.92
N GLN A 287 -7.43 -33.68 9.94
CA GLN A 287 -7.53 -34.66 11.03
C GLN A 287 -7.14 -34.07 12.40
N ARG A 288 -6.14 -33.19 12.45
CA ARG A 288 -5.70 -32.51 13.67
C ARG A 288 -6.61 -31.35 14.06
N CYS A 289 -7.09 -30.59 13.07
CA CYS A 289 -7.71 -29.29 13.32
C CYS A 289 -9.26 -29.29 13.34
N LYS A 290 -9.93 -30.33 12.84
CA LYS A 290 -11.40 -30.35 12.64
C LYS A 290 -12.21 -30.23 13.93
N ASP A 291 -11.72 -30.82 15.02
CA ASP A 291 -12.42 -30.88 16.31
C ASP A 291 -12.00 -29.74 17.25
N MET A 292 -11.03 -28.93 16.84
CA MET A 292 -10.59 -27.76 17.60
C MET A 292 -11.66 -26.66 17.52
N PRO A 293 -12.01 -26.01 18.64
CA PRO A 293 -12.96 -24.90 18.62
C PRO A 293 -12.45 -23.74 17.77
N VAL A 294 -13.37 -23.01 17.14
CA VAL A 294 -13.06 -21.74 16.46
C VAL A 294 -13.08 -20.62 17.49
N VAL A 295 -11.99 -19.84 17.53
CA VAL A 295 -11.96 -18.58 18.26
C VAL A 295 -12.36 -17.49 17.28
N TRP A 296 -13.59 -17.01 17.41
CA TRP A 296 -14.06 -15.91 16.57
C TRP A 296 -13.38 -14.60 17.01
N PRO A 297 -12.88 -13.76 16.09
CA PRO A 297 -12.23 -12.50 16.47
C PRO A 297 -13.16 -11.54 17.19
N GLU A 298 -12.64 -10.92 18.24
CA GLU A 298 -13.30 -9.79 18.90
C GLU A 298 -13.03 -8.50 18.12
N LYS A 299 -14.03 -7.64 18.08
CA LYS A 299 -13.92 -6.32 17.46
C LYS A 299 -12.91 -5.47 18.24
N LYS A 300 -11.90 -4.93 17.56
CA LYS A 300 -10.81 -4.19 18.21
C LYS A 300 -11.16 -2.74 18.55
N HIS A 301 -12.25 -2.21 17.98
CA HIS A 301 -12.72 -0.83 18.19
C HIS A 301 -11.61 0.24 17.99
N ARG A 302 -10.75 0.02 17.00
CA ARG A 302 -9.64 0.93 16.68
C ARG A 302 -10.11 1.99 15.70
N THR A 303 -10.05 3.26 16.09
CA THR A 303 -10.11 4.37 15.15
C THR A 303 -8.77 4.46 14.42
N VAL A 304 -8.73 4.00 13.17
CA VAL A 304 -7.49 3.89 12.39
C VAL A 304 -7.70 4.38 10.96
N VAL A 305 -6.75 5.17 10.48
CA VAL A 305 -6.60 5.57 9.08
C VAL A 305 -5.27 5.05 8.57
N SER A 306 -5.17 4.77 7.28
CA SER A 306 -3.94 4.23 6.70
C SER A 306 -3.66 4.79 5.31
N SER A 307 -2.37 4.92 5.00
CA SER A 307 -1.84 4.98 3.64
C SER A 307 -1.49 3.57 3.17
N TYR A 308 -0.77 3.46 2.06
CA TYR A 308 -0.23 2.18 1.60
C TYR A 308 0.71 1.57 2.64
N ALA A 309 1.59 2.37 3.27
CA ALA A 309 2.67 1.88 4.14
C ALA A 309 2.51 2.15 5.64
N LYS A 310 1.65 3.09 6.05
CA LYS A 310 1.52 3.52 7.46
C LYS A 310 0.08 3.47 7.93
N ALA A 311 -0.14 2.95 9.13
CA ALA A 311 -1.40 3.09 9.85
C ALA A 311 -1.22 4.12 10.99
N VAL A 312 -2.18 5.02 11.14
CA VAL A 312 -2.27 5.97 12.24
C VAL A 312 -3.52 5.63 13.03
N THR A 313 -3.31 5.10 14.24
CA THR A 313 -4.39 4.73 15.16
C THR A 313 -4.57 5.82 16.20
N ALA A 314 -5.79 6.29 16.42
CA ALA A 314 -6.10 7.17 17.53
C ALA A 314 -5.75 6.50 18.85
N GLY A 315 -5.13 7.23 19.76
CA GLY A 315 -4.65 6.68 21.01
C GLY A 315 -4.36 7.76 22.03
N ARG A 316 -3.33 7.54 22.85
CA ARG A 316 -2.97 8.49 23.91
C ARG A 316 -2.38 9.79 23.36
N LYS A 317 -1.66 9.76 22.24
CA LYS A 317 -1.10 10.97 21.61
C LYS A 317 -2.11 11.60 20.67
N THR A 318 -2.14 12.92 20.64
CA THR A 318 -2.93 13.68 19.66
C THR A 318 -2.31 13.52 18.28
N ILE A 319 -3.10 13.09 17.30
CA ILE A 319 -2.68 12.96 15.89
C ILE A 319 -2.51 14.36 15.30
N ILE A 320 -1.36 14.62 14.65
CA ILE A 320 -1.13 15.87 13.93
C ILE A 320 -1.59 15.75 12.48
N ILE A 321 -2.61 16.53 12.10
CA ILE A 321 -3.12 16.62 10.73
C ILE A 321 -2.58 17.92 10.12
N GLY A 322 -1.74 17.82 9.09
CA GLY A 322 -1.11 18.98 8.45
C GLY A 322 -2.06 19.76 7.54
N GLU A 323 -2.31 21.03 7.87
CA GLU A 323 -3.31 21.91 7.20
C GLU A 323 -2.80 22.68 5.95
N ARG A 324 -1.54 22.48 5.52
CA ARG A 324 -0.92 23.39 4.55
C ARG A 324 -1.37 23.16 3.10
N ILE A 325 -1.83 21.96 2.73
CA ILE A 325 -2.37 21.66 1.40
C ILE A 325 -3.82 22.14 1.34
N ASN A 326 -3.98 23.47 1.31
CA ASN A 326 -5.28 24.13 1.31
C ASN A 326 -5.14 25.53 0.68
N PRO A 327 -5.89 25.85 -0.40
CA PRO A 327 -5.81 27.14 -1.11
C PRO A 327 -6.40 28.32 -0.33
N THR A 328 -7.14 28.09 0.74
CA THR A 328 -7.87 29.13 1.48
C THR A 328 -6.92 30.18 2.04
N GLY A 329 -7.10 31.44 1.61
CA GLY A 329 -6.25 32.56 2.03
C GLY A 329 -4.80 32.54 1.50
N LYS A 330 -4.40 31.57 0.65
CA LYS A 330 -3.01 31.41 0.17
C LYS A 330 -2.90 31.69 -1.33
N SER A 331 -2.51 32.91 -1.70
CA SER A 331 -2.41 33.35 -3.11
C SER A 331 -1.47 32.48 -3.96
N LYS A 332 -0.31 32.10 -3.41
CA LYS A 332 0.65 31.21 -4.09
C LYS A 332 0.07 29.82 -4.37
N PHE A 333 -0.63 29.24 -3.39
CA PHE A 333 -1.27 27.93 -3.54
C PHE A 333 -2.40 27.99 -4.59
N LYS A 334 -3.25 29.03 -4.53
CA LYS A 334 -4.28 29.25 -5.55
C LYS A 334 -3.68 29.34 -6.96
N GLN A 335 -2.56 30.04 -7.09
CA GLN A 335 -1.87 30.15 -8.39
C GLN A 335 -1.30 28.80 -8.83
N ALA A 336 -0.70 28.03 -7.92
CA ALA A 336 -0.21 26.68 -8.23
C ALA A 336 -1.31 25.75 -8.75
N LEU A 337 -2.52 25.80 -8.17
CA LEU A 337 -3.67 25.04 -8.67
C LEU A 337 -4.10 25.46 -10.08
N ARG A 338 -4.11 26.77 -10.39
CA ARG A 338 -4.45 27.27 -11.73
C ARG A 338 -3.42 26.87 -12.78
N ASP A 339 -2.16 26.89 -12.41
CA ASP A 339 -1.05 26.56 -13.29
C ASP A 339 -0.79 25.05 -13.39
N HIS A 340 -1.65 24.22 -12.76
CA HIS A 340 -1.47 22.77 -12.65
C HIS A 340 -0.09 22.37 -12.10
N ASN A 341 0.45 23.18 -11.19
CA ASN A 341 1.74 22.93 -10.54
C ASN A 341 1.56 21.96 -9.36
N LEU A 342 1.42 20.67 -9.68
CA LEU A 342 1.31 19.60 -8.68
C LEU A 342 2.58 19.49 -7.82
N GLU A 343 3.75 19.86 -8.34
CA GLU A 343 5.01 19.83 -7.58
C GLU A 343 4.94 20.74 -6.34
N TYR A 344 4.23 21.86 -6.41
CA TYR A 344 4.01 22.73 -5.25
C TYR A 344 3.22 22.00 -4.15
N ILE A 345 2.19 21.23 -4.52
CA ILE A 345 1.38 20.41 -3.61
C ILE A 345 2.25 19.34 -2.96
N LEU A 346 3.05 18.63 -3.75
CA LEU A 346 3.98 17.60 -3.28
C LEU A 346 5.03 18.16 -2.30
N LYS A 347 5.59 19.34 -2.59
CA LYS A 347 6.54 20.03 -1.69
C LYS A 347 5.91 20.40 -0.34
N GLU A 348 4.67 20.89 -0.34
CA GLU A 348 3.94 21.17 0.91
C GLU A 348 3.67 19.86 1.67
N GLY A 349 3.34 18.75 1.00
CA GLY A 349 3.18 17.45 1.63
C GLY A 349 4.47 16.93 2.30
N VAL A 350 5.58 16.91 1.57
CA VAL A 350 6.90 16.49 2.08
C VAL A 350 7.33 17.38 3.25
N SER A 351 7.18 18.70 3.12
CA SER A 351 7.51 19.63 4.20
C SER A 351 6.74 19.31 5.48
N GLN A 352 5.45 19.00 5.39
CA GLN A 352 4.65 18.71 6.57
C GLN A 352 5.02 17.38 7.21
N GLN A 353 5.32 16.35 6.40
CA GLN A 353 5.83 15.07 6.88
C GLN A 353 7.15 15.27 7.66
N ASP A 354 8.10 16.01 7.09
CA ASP A 354 9.39 16.32 7.72
C ASP A 354 9.24 17.08 9.05
N ASN A 355 8.14 17.82 9.22
CA ASN A 355 7.87 18.62 10.42
C ASN A 355 6.90 17.93 11.40
N GLY A 356 6.68 16.62 11.24
CA GLY A 356 5.97 15.80 12.23
C GLY A 356 4.46 15.69 12.03
N ALA A 357 3.96 15.90 10.82
CA ALA A 357 2.59 15.50 10.49
C ALA A 357 2.44 13.97 10.56
N ASP A 358 1.30 13.52 11.10
CA ASP A 358 0.89 12.11 11.09
C ASP A 358 -0.06 11.82 9.92
N VAL A 359 -0.89 12.79 9.55
CA VAL A 359 -1.86 12.76 8.45
C VAL A 359 -1.76 14.08 7.68
N LEU A 360 -2.04 14.08 6.38
CA LEU A 360 -2.10 15.32 5.58
C LEU A 360 -3.54 15.65 5.19
N ASP A 361 -4.00 16.84 5.56
CA ASP A 361 -5.23 17.41 5.02
C ASP A 361 -5.01 17.83 3.57
N VAL A 362 -5.90 17.41 2.67
CA VAL A 362 -5.82 17.69 1.22
C VAL A 362 -7.10 18.36 0.78
N ASN A 363 -7.02 19.68 0.62
CA ASN A 363 -8.08 20.51 0.06
C ASN A 363 -7.57 21.18 -1.22
N VAL A 364 -8.28 20.98 -2.32
CA VAL A 364 -7.99 21.62 -3.63
C VAL A 364 -9.14 22.48 -4.12
N GLY A 365 -10.05 22.86 -3.21
CA GLY A 365 -11.25 23.63 -3.52
C GLY A 365 -10.92 25.03 -4.03
N LEU A 366 -11.11 25.25 -5.33
CA LEU A 366 -10.98 26.55 -5.97
C LEU A 366 -12.07 26.69 -7.04
N PRO A 367 -12.95 27.72 -7.00
CA PRO A 367 -14.07 27.83 -7.93
C PRO A 367 -13.71 27.90 -9.42
N GLU A 368 -12.45 28.20 -9.73
CA GLU A 368 -11.95 28.39 -11.09
C GLU A 368 -11.43 27.09 -11.74
N ILE A 369 -11.38 25.97 -11.01
CA ILE A 369 -10.86 24.69 -11.51
C ILE A 369 -11.90 23.57 -11.38
N HIS A 370 -11.66 22.46 -12.07
CA HIS A 370 -12.46 21.26 -11.92
C HIS A 370 -11.98 20.44 -10.70
N GLU A 371 -12.56 20.73 -9.53
CA GLU A 371 -12.18 20.12 -8.24
C GLU A 371 -12.13 18.59 -8.26
N PRO A 372 -13.09 17.84 -8.87
CA PRO A 372 -13.01 16.38 -8.89
C PRO A 372 -11.79 15.81 -9.61
N SER A 373 -11.34 16.44 -10.71
CA SER A 373 -10.14 15.99 -11.44
C SER A 373 -8.87 16.35 -10.68
N MET A 374 -8.81 17.59 -10.16
CA MET A 374 -7.65 18.05 -9.39
C MET A 374 -7.47 17.25 -8.11
N MET A 375 -8.56 16.87 -7.42
CA MET A 375 -8.50 16.06 -6.21
C MET A 375 -7.99 14.65 -6.51
N GLU A 376 -8.50 14.02 -7.57
CA GLU A 376 -8.05 12.71 -8.04
C GLU A 376 -6.56 12.73 -8.40
N GLU A 377 -6.10 13.74 -9.15
CA GLU A 377 -4.69 13.91 -9.48
C GLU A 377 -3.82 14.17 -8.24
N ALA A 378 -4.23 15.09 -7.35
CA ALA A 378 -3.49 15.42 -6.14
C ALA A 378 -3.34 14.20 -5.22
N VAL A 379 -4.42 13.43 -5.01
CA VAL A 379 -4.37 12.20 -4.19
C VAL A 379 -3.44 11.16 -4.81
N ARG A 380 -3.52 10.95 -6.13
CA ARG A 380 -2.66 9.98 -6.84
C ARG A 380 -1.18 10.33 -6.72
N GLU A 381 -0.82 11.60 -6.92
CA GLU A 381 0.57 12.04 -6.85
C GLU A 381 1.09 12.07 -5.40
N LEU A 382 0.28 12.54 -4.43
CA LEU A 382 0.67 12.57 -3.03
C LEU A 382 0.95 11.16 -2.49
N GLN A 383 0.03 10.21 -2.70
CA GLN A 383 0.18 8.84 -2.16
C GLN A 383 1.35 8.06 -2.79
N ALA A 384 1.89 8.54 -3.92
CA ALA A 384 3.04 7.92 -4.56
C ALA A 384 4.35 8.24 -3.84
N ILE A 385 4.50 9.46 -3.32
CA ILE A 385 5.72 9.93 -2.64
C ILE A 385 5.62 9.95 -1.11
N ILE A 386 4.41 10.09 -0.57
CA ILE A 386 4.17 10.30 0.86
C ILE A 386 3.55 9.04 1.44
N ASP A 387 4.14 8.56 2.52
CA ASP A 387 3.68 7.39 3.26
C ASP A 387 2.71 7.75 4.40
N LEU A 388 2.36 9.02 4.59
CA LEU A 388 1.35 9.44 5.55
C LEU A 388 -0.08 9.22 5.02
N PRO A 389 -1.04 8.83 5.88
CA PRO A 389 -2.45 8.85 5.52
C PRO A 389 -2.92 10.24 5.08
N LEU A 390 -3.95 10.28 4.22
CA LEU A 390 -4.55 11.51 3.72
C LEU A 390 -5.93 11.71 4.34
N GLN A 391 -6.21 12.97 4.69
CA GLN A 391 -7.55 13.48 4.96
C GLN A 391 -8.07 14.15 3.69
N ILE A 392 -9.08 13.53 3.07
CA ILE A 392 -9.75 14.06 1.88
C ILE A 392 -10.71 15.16 2.34
N ASP A 393 -10.35 16.42 2.09
CA ASP A 393 -11.12 17.61 2.49
C ASP A 393 -11.83 18.24 1.30
N THR A 394 -13.12 17.95 1.18
CA THR A 394 -13.98 18.49 0.12
C THR A 394 -15.46 18.46 0.51
N SER A 395 -16.21 19.46 0.02
CA SER A 395 -17.67 19.46 0.05
C SER A 395 -18.31 18.91 -1.24
N ASP A 396 -17.51 18.68 -2.29
CA ASP A 396 -17.96 18.12 -3.55
C ASP A 396 -18.00 16.59 -3.46
N MET A 397 -19.19 16.00 -3.62
CA MET A 397 -19.36 14.55 -3.49
C MET A 397 -18.73 13.76 -4.64
N GLU A 398 -18.64 14.34 -5.83
CA GLU A 398 -17.98 13.70 -6.96
C GLU A 398 -16.47 13.66 -6.73
N ALA A 399 -15.89 14.76 -6.23
CA ALA A 399 -14.48 14.80 -5.82
C ALA A 399 -14.19 13.79 -4.71
N MET A 400 -15.06 13.73 -3.68
CA MET A 400 -14.94 12.78 -2.58
C MET A 400 -14.98 11.33 -3.08
N GLU A 401 -15.96 10.96 -3.91
CA GLU A 401 -16.07 9.60 -4.44
C GLU A 401 -14.85 9.22 -5.29
N ARG A 402 -14.42 10.09 -6.21
CA ARG A 402 -13.25 9.81 -7.06
C ARG A 402 -11.99 9.62 -6.22
N ALA A 403 -11.75 10.50 -5.26
CA ALA A 403 -10.61 10.40 -4.35
C ALA A 403 -10.65 9.11 -3.50
N MET A 404 -11.78 8.82 -2.87
CA MET A 404 -11.94 7.60 -2.05
C MET A 404 -11.77 6.33 -2.86
N ARG A 405 -12.19 6.34 -4.13
CA ARG A 405 -12.07 5.20 -5.04
C ARG A 405 -10.61 4.84 -5.33
N ILE A 406 -9.78 5.85 -5.64
CA ILE A 406 -8.36 5.65 -6.01
C ILE A 406 -7.39 5.71 -4.82
N TYR A 407 -7.86 6.03 -3.62
CA TYR A 407 -6.95 6.17 -2.47
C TYR A 407 -6.39 4.81 -2.01
N ASN A 408 -5.06 4.66 -1.96
CA ASN A 408 -4.42 3.44 -1.49
C ASN A 408 -4.29 3.42 0.04
N GLY A 409 -5.38 3.07 0.73
CA GLY A 409 -5.45 3.01 2.19
C GLY A 409 -6.87 3.25 2.71
N LYS A 410 -7.01 3.46 4.03
CA LYS A 410 -8.27 3.86 4.68
C LYS A 410 -8.22 5.37 4.98
N PRO A 411 -8.97 6.22 4.25
CA PRO A 411 -8.82 7.67 4.36
C PRO A 411 -9.50 8.26 5.60
N LEU A 412 -9.06 9.45 6.00
CA LEU A 412 -9.87 10.34 6.84
C LEU A 412 -10.74 11.21 5.92
N ILE A 413 -12.03 11.35 6.21
CA ILE A 413 -13.00 12.07 5.38
C ILE A 413 -13.39 13.35 6.09
N ASN A 414 -13.05 14.50 5.50
CA ASN A 414 -13.43 15.81 5.97
C ASN A 414 -14.42 16.45 4.96
N SER A 415 -15.71 16.50 5.24
CA SER A 415 -16.39 16.05 6.46
C SER A 415 -17.83 15.62 6.21
N VAL A 416 -18.45 15.03 7.24
CA VAL A 416 -19.90 14.89 7.37
C VAL A 416 -20.39 15.85 8.45
N ASN A 417 -21.62 16.35 8.33
CA ASN A 417 -22.28 17.11 9.39
C ASN A 417 -23.65 16.51 9.71
N GLY A 418 -24.27 16.99 10.79
CA GLY A 418 -25.55 16.48 11.29
C GLY A 418 -26.77 16.79 10.42
N LYS A 419 -26.61 17.42 9.24
CA LYS A 419 -27.72 17.59 8.29
C LYS A 419 -28.03 16.28 7.58
N GLU A 420 -29.31 15.93 7.44
CA GLU A 420 -29.71 14.68 6.76
C GLU A 420 -29.17 14.58 5.32
N GLU A 421 -29.11 15.69 4.59
CA GLU A 421 -28.54 15.72 3.24
C GLU A 421 -27.04 15.35 3.23
N SER A 422 -26.27 15.80 4.23
CA SER A 422 -24.85 15.47 4.32
C SER A 422 -24.64 13.99 4.65
N MET A 423 -25.33 13.49 5.68
CA MET A 423 -25.22 12.10 6.13
C MET A 423 -25.66 11.10 5.05
N SER A 424 -26.79 11.36 4.39
CA SER A 424 -27.34 10.48 3.35
C SER A 424 -26.48 10.40 2.08
N ARG A 425 -25.56 11.36 1.86
CA ARG A 425 -24.63 11.38 0.73
C ARG A 425 -23.26 10.80 1.10
N VAL A 426 -22.73 11.12 2.28
CA VAL A 426 -21.37 10.70 2.69
C VAL A 426 -21.33 9.25 3.18
N PHE A 427 -22.30 8.80 3.98
CA PHE A 427 -22.27 7.45 4.55
C PHE A 427 -22.35 6.31 3.53
N PRO A 428 -23.10 6.41 2.42
CA PRO A 428 -23.01 5.42 1.33
C PRO A 428 -21.60 5.29 0.75
N LEU A 429 -20.88 6.39 0.57
CA LEU A 429 -19.50 6.38 0.07
C LEU A 429 -18.58 5.69 1.07
N MET A 430 -18.70 6.01 2.36
CA MET A 430 -17.95 5.32 3.43
C MET A 430 -18.28 3.83 3.52
N ALA A 431 -19.54 3.43 3.34
CA ALA A 431 -19.93 2.02 3.33
C ALA A 431 -19.32 1.26 2.14
N LYS A 432 -19.08 1.95 1.02
CA LYS A 432 -18.50 1.38 -0.20
C LYS A 432 -16.96 1.35 -0.15
N TYR A 433 -16.31 2.45 0.21
CA TYR A 433 -14.86 2.63 0.08
C TYR A 433 -14.10 2.58 1.43
N GLY A 434 -14.83 2.56 2.54
CA GLY A 434 -14.26 2.69 3.88
C GLY A 434 -13.84 4.11 4.23
N GLY A 435 -13.39 4.31 5.47
CA GLY A 435 -12.83 5.57 5.95
C GLY A 435 -13.24 5.87 7.39
N VAL A 436 -12.59 6.87 7.97
CA VAL A 436 -13.01 7.50 9.23
C VAL A 436 -13.59 8.87 8.88
N ALA A 437 -14.76 9.25 9.41
CA ALA A 437 -15.36 10.55 9.13
C ALA A 437 -15.09 11.56 10.24
N VAL A 438 -14.75 12.78 9.84
CA VAL A 438 -14.85 13.98 10.67
C VAL A 438 -16.31 14.42 10.70
N GLY A 439 -16.97 14.19 11.83
CA GLY A 439 -18.34 14.62 12.09
C GLY A 439 -18.39 16.01 12.71
N LEU A 440 -18.74 17.02 11.91
CA LEU A 440 -18.94 18.38 12.39
C LEU A 440 -20.22 18.48 13.22
N CYS A 441 -20.13 18.96 14.46
CA CYS A 441 -21.26 19.11 15.37
C CYS A 441 -22.17 20.31 15.01
N LEU A 442 -22.64 20.38 13.76
CA LEU A 442 -23.63 21.32 13.25
C LEU A 442 -24.74 20.57 12.51
N ASP A 443 -25.96 21.10 12.52
CA ASP A 443 -27.11 20.49 11.89
C ASP A 443 -27.91 21.51 11.05
N GLU A 444 -29.19 21.22 10.79
CA GLU A 444 -30.09 22.10 10.05
C GLU A 444 -30.28 23.48 10.71
N SER A 445 -30.13 23.56 12.04
CA SER A 445 -30.24 24.79 12.83
C SER A 445 -28.92 25.57 12.90
N GLY A 446 -27.84 25.05 12.31
CA GLY A 446 -26.50 25.64 12.36
C GLY A 446 -25.64 25.05 13.48
N ILE A 447 -24.74 25.88 14.03
CA ILE A 447 -23.82 25.46 15.08
C ILE A 447 -24.48 25.72 16.44
N PRO A 448 -24.66 24.71 17.31
CA PRO A 448 -25.17 24.94 18.65
C PRO A 448 -24.21 25.77 19.51
N ASP A 449 -24.75 26.73 20.26
CA ASP A 449 -24.00 27.62 21.16
C ASP A 449 -23.49 26.94 22.44
N THR A 450 -24.00 25.74 22.74
CA THR A 450 -23.71 25.00 23.96
C THR A 450 -23.05 23.66 23.66
N ALA A 451 -22.22 23.18 24.59
CA ALA A 451 -21.62 21.85 24.50
C ALA A 451 -22.69 20.75 24.44
N GLU A 452 -23.80 20.90 25.18
CA GLU A 452 -24.92 19.95 25.15
C GLU A 452 -25.52 19.82 23.74
N GLY A 453 -25.80 20.95 23.09
CA GLY A 453 -26.33 20.93 21.73
C GLY A 453 -25.36 20.28 20.74
N ARG A 454 -24.05 20.55 20.87
CA ARG A 454 -23.02 19.92 20.03
C ARG A 454 -22.96 18.40 20.26
N LEU A 455 -23.06 17.93 21.51
CA LEU A 455 -23.13 16.50 21.81
C LEU A 455 -24.38 15.83 21.22
N ALA A 456 -25.53 16.51 21.25
CA ALA A 456 -26.77 15.98 20.65
C ALA A 456 -26.59 15.76 19.14
N VAL A 457 -25.95 16.69 18.43
CA VAL A 457 -25.61 16.52 17.00
C VAL A 457 -24.60 15.38 16.81
N GLY A 458 -23.58 15.29 17.66
CA GLY A 458 -22.61 14.18 17.63
C GLY A 458 -23.29 12.80 17.76
N ARG A 459 -24.24 12.65 18.69
CA ARG A 459 -25.05 11.41 18.82
C ARG A 459 -25.86 11.13 17.56
N LYS A 460 -26.53 12.14 17.00
CA LYS A 460 -27.29 12.02 15.74
C LYS A 460 -26.41 11.47 14.61
N ILE A 461 -25.18 11.98 14.46
CA ILE A 461 -24.22 11.52 13.43
C ILE A 461 -23.85 10.05 13.66
N ILE A 462 -23.50 9.66 14.89
CA ILE A 462 -23.11 8.28 15.23
C ILE A 462 -24.26 7.30 14.99
N GLU A 463 -25.46 7.63 15.46
CA GLU A 463 -26.66 6.80 15.28
C GLU A 463 -26.99 6.63 13.80
N ARG A 464 -26.93 7.71 13.02
CA ARG A 464 -27.19 7.65 11.58
C ARG A 464 -26.13 6.85 10.83
N ALA A 465 -24.85 6.96 11.21
CA ALA A 465 -23.76 6.19 10.64
C ALA A 465 -23.95 4.68 10.87
N ALA A 466 -24.45 4.29 12.04
CA ALA A 466 -24.71 2.89 12.39
C ALA A 466 -25.74 2.22 11.47
N GLU A 467 -26.72 2.97 10.94
CA GLU A 467 -27.70 2.46 9.96
C GLU A 467 -27.04 2.02 8.64
N TYR A 468 -25.89 2.60 8.29
CA TYR A 468 -25.07 2.20 7.14
C TYR A 468 -24.00 1.15 7.50
N GLY A 469 -24.05 0.61 8.72
CA GLY A 469 -23.06 -0.33 9.24
C GLY A 469 -21.71 0.32 9.56
N ILE A 470 -21.65 1.65 9.72
CA ILE A 470 -20.43 2.37 10.12
C ILE A 470 -20.38 2.40 11.65
N GLY A 471 -19.30 1.87 12.22
CA GLY A 471 -19.14 1.81 13.67
C GLY A 471 -18.72 3.15 14.29
N PRO A 472 -18.88 3.32 15.61
CA PRO A 472 -18.42 4.53 16.30
C PRO A 472 -16.90 4.73 16.20
N GLU A 473 -16.12 3.65 16.05
CA GLU A 473 -14.67 3.75 15.82
C GLU A 473 -14.30 4.42 14.49
N ASP A 474 -15.23 4.50 13.53
CA ASP A 474 -15.04 5.17 12.24
C ASP A 474 -15.58 6.61 12.22
N ILE A 475 -15.92 7.18 13.39
CA ILE A 475 -16.38 8.56 13.55
C ILE A 475 -15.48 9.28 14.55
N ILE A 476 -14.95 10.44 14.15
CA ILE A 476 -14.34 11.41 15.06
C ILE A 476 -15.11 12.71 15.00
N LEU A 477 -15.41 13.32 16.15
CA LEU A 477 -16.27 14.50 16.22
C LEU A 477 -15.46 15.78 16.30
N ASP A 478 -15.79 16.75 15.45
CA ASP A 478 -15.29 18.12 15.55
C ASP A 478 -16.21 18.93 16.44
N GLY A 479 -15.65 19.39 17.57
CA GLY A 479 -16.34 20.23 18.55
C GLY A 479 -16.61 21.66 18.08
N LEU A 480 -16.16 22.04 16.87
CA LEU A 480 -16.28 23.34 16.20
C LEU A 480 -15.64 24.49 16.98
N CYS A 481 -14.42 24.83 16.58
CA CYS A 481 -13.67 25.96 17.13
C CYS A 481 -14.14 27.29 16.53
N MET A 482 -14.76 28.12 17.36
CA MET A 482 -15.15 29.49 16.99
C MET A 482 -14.06 30.51 17.34
N THR A 483 -13.96 31.57 16.54
CA THR A 483 -12.97 32.64 16.74
C THR A 483 -13.26 33.45 18.01
N VAL A 484 -12.26 33.57 18.90
CA VAL A 484 -12.43 34.26 20.20
C VAL A 484 -12.67 35.75 20.07
N SER A 485 -12.18 36.37 19.00
CA SER A 485 -12.39 37.80 18.73
C SER A 485 -13.85 38.16 18.45
N SER A 486 -14.64 37.20 17.94
CA SER A 486 -16.08 37.36 17.67
C SER A 486 -16.97 36.68 18.72
N ASP A 487 -16.49 35.62 19.37
CA ASP A 487 -17.22 34.89 20.40
C ASP A 487 -16.35 34.71 21.66
N SER A 488 -16.61 35.55 22.66
CA SER A 488 -15.89 35.54 23.95
C SER A 488 -15.99 34.24 24.74
N LYS A 489 -17.00 33.39 24.47
CA LYS A 489 -17.19 32.10 25.15
C LYS A 489 -16.82 30.90 24.28
N GLY A 490 -16.53 31.11 23.00
CA GLY A 490 -16.30 30.05 22.02
C GLY A 490 -15.21 29.06 22.43
N ALA A 491 -14.10 29.57 22.99
CA ALA A 491 -13.01 28.71 23.48
C ALA A 491 -13.49 27.79 24.62
N LEU A 492 -14.23 28.32 25.60
CA LEU A 492 -14.74 27.56 26.74
C LEU A 492 -15.73 26.49 26.30
N THR A 493 -16.68 26.85 25.43
CA THR A 493 -17.65 25.89 24.88
C THR A 493 -16.94 24.78 24.11
N THR A 494 -15.93 25.11 23.31
CA THR A 494 -15.17 24.11 22.52
C THR A 494 -14.43 23.14 23.43
N LEU A 495 -13.69 23.65 24.43
CA LEU A 495 -12.96 22.81 25.39
C LEU A 495 -13.89 21.90 26.18
N GLU A 496 -15.04 22.41 26.64
CA GLU A 496 -16.04 21.60 27.32
C GLU A 496 -16.65 20.54 26.40
N THR A 497 -16.88 20.87 25.12
CA THR A 497 -17.39 19.91 24.13
C THR A 497 -16.39 18.77 23.90
N LEU A 498 -15.10 19.07 23.74
CA LEU A 498 -14.05 18.05 23.60
C LEU A 498 -14.02 17.11 24.80
N ARG A 499 -14.06 17.68 26.01
CA ARG A 499 -14.05 16.92 27.26
C ARG A 499 -15.23 15.96 27.33
N ARG A 500 -16.42 16.47 27.02
CA ARG A 500 -17.67 15.70 27.07
C ARG A 500 -17.79 14.67 25.95
N ILE A 501 -17.27 14.92 24.74
CA ILE A 501 -17.21 13.90 23.69
C ILE A 501 -16.37 12.71 24.17
N ARG A 502 -15.17 12.98 24.70
CA ARG A 502 -14.28 11.94 25.24
C ARG A 502 -14.92 11.17 26.41
N ASP A 503 -15.50 11.90 27.36
CA ASP A 503 -15.96 11.31 28.63
C ASP A 503 -17.37 10.67 28.51
N GLU A 504 -18.25 11.16 27.64
CA GLU A 504 -19.66 10.71 27.53
C GLU A 504 -19.96 9.91 26.26
N LEU A 505 -19.36 10.27 25.11
CA LEU A 505 -19.62 9.58 23.83
C LEU A 505 -18.58 8.50 23.53
N GLY A 506 -17.38 8.60 24.09
CA GLY A 506 -16.32 7.60 23.94
C GLY A 506 -15.76 7.47 22.53
N VAL A 507 -16.00 8.46 21.66
CA VAL A 507 -15.44 8.54 20.30
C VAL A 507 -14.28 9.52 20.22
N GLY A 508 -13.50 9.43 19.14
CA GLY A 508 -12.39 10.36 18.91
C GLY A 508 -12.86 11.80 18.71
N THR A 509 -11.98 12.76 18.97
CA THR A 509 -12.23 14.19 18.73
C THR A 509 -11.22 14.76 17.76
N VAL A 510 -11.64 15.77 16.99
CA VAL A 510 -10.78 16.53 16.08
C VAL A 510 -11.06 18.02 16.18
N LEU A 511 -10.10 18.87 15.83
CA LEU A 511 -10.30 20.31 15.80
C LEU A 511 -9.37 21.01 14.80
N GLY A 512 -9.93 21.92 14.01
CA GLY A 512 -9.17 23.00 13.35
C GLY A 512 -8.70 24.05 14.35
N VAL A 513 -7.54 23.82 14.97
CA VAL A 513 -7.06 24.65 16.10
C VAL A 513 -6.79 26.09 15.66
N SER A 514 -6.29 26.28 14.44
CA SER A 514 -5.93 27.58 13.86
C SER A 514 -7.10 28.57 13.77
N ASN A 515 -8.36 28.10 13.86
CA ASN A 515 -9.56 28.92 13.77
C ASN A 515 -9.74 29.85 14.98
N ILE A 516 -9.21 29.47 16.15
CA ILE A 516 -9.38 30.20 17.41
C ILE A 516 -8.93 31.67 17.35
N SER A 517 -7.92 31.96 16.52
CA SER A 517 -7.18 33.22 16.53
C SER A 517 -7.48 34.15 15.35
N PHE A 518 -8.45 33.84 14.49
CA PHE A 518 -8.77 34.73 13.37
C PHE A 518 -9.05 36.17 13.83
N GLY A 519 -8.51 37.15 13.09
CA GLY A 519 -8.64 38.57 13.43
C GLY A 519 -7.76 39.09 14.57
N LEU A 520 -6.93 38.24 15.20
CA LEU A 520 -6.02 38.65 16.28
C LEU A 520 -4.56 38.78 15.80
N PRO A 521 -3.76 39.70 16.38
CA PRO A 521 -2.32 39.78 16.11
C PRO A 521 -1.57 38.62 16.78
N GLN A 522 -0.40 38.26 16.24
CA GLN A 522 0.48 37.20 16.79
C GLN A 522 -0.27 35.89 17.08
N ARG A 523 -1.05 35.43 16.09
CA ARG A 523 -1.94 34.27 16.17
C ARG A 523 -1.29 33.02 16.75
N GLU A 524 -0.02 32.79 16.46
CA GLU A 524 0.74 31.61 16.91
C GLU A 524 0.77 31.46 18.44
N ILE A 525 0.80 32.57 19.18
CA ILE A 525 0.80 32.55 20.66
C ILE A 525 -0.54 31.99 21.17
N ILE A 526 -1.65 32.51 20.63
CA ILE A 526 -2.99 32.08 21.03
C ILE A 526 -3.24 30.64 20.58
N ASN A 527 -2.85 30.30 19.35
CA ASN A 527 -2.99 28.95 18.82
C ASN A 527 -2.25 27.92 19.70
N ALA A 528 -0.98 28.17 20.05
CA ALA A 528 -0.18 27.24 20.86
C ALA A 528 -0.73 27.08 22.29
N ALA A 529 -1.16 28.17 22.92
CA ALA A 529 -1.78 28.12 24.24
C ALA A 529 -3.10 27.36 24.23
N PHE A 530 -3.99 27.69 23.28
CA PHE A 530 -5.27 27.00 23.12
C PHE A 530 -5.08 25.53 22.74
N PHE A 531 -4.11 25.20 21.89
CA PHE A 531 -3.79 23.84 21.52
C PHE A 531 -3.43 22.99 22.75
N THR A 532 -2.58 23.52 23.64
CA THR A 532 -2.22 22.86 24.90
C THR A 532 -3.46 22.58 25.75
N MET A 533 -4.35 23.56 25.88
CA MET A 533 -5.61 23.39 26.63
C MET A 533 -6.54 22.37 25.98
N ALA A 534 -6.62 22.35 24.65
CA ALA A 534 -7.47 21.42 23.91
C ALA A 534 -6.99 19.97 24.05
N MET A 535 -5.67 19.72 23.98
CA MET A 535 -5.10 18.40 24.23
C MET A 535 -5.42 17.89 25.64
N GLU A 536 -5.38 18.76 26.65
CA GLU A 536 -5.79 18.43 28.02
C GLU A 536 -7.29 18.10 28.11
N CYS A 537 -8.10 18.87 27.39
CA CYS A 537 -9.55 18.64 27.31
C CYS A 537 -9.93 17.45 26.42
N GLY A 538 -8.98 16.67 25.91
CA GLY A 538 -9.24 15.43 25.21
C GLY A 538 -9.21 15.51 23.69
N LEU A 539 -8.52 16.50 23.11
CA LEU A 539 -8.29 16.58 21.66
C LEU A 539 -7.46 15.39 21.16
N GLY A 540 -8.09 14.51 20.37
CA GLY A 540 -7.49 13.28 19.83
C GLY A 540 -6.77 13.47 18.50
N ALA A 541 -7.21 14.40 17.68
CA ALA A 541 -6.56 14.81 16.43
C ALA A 541 -6.63 16.33 16.24
N ALA A 542 -5.61 16.93 15.66
CA ALA A 542 -5.52 18.38 15.52
C ALA A 542 -5.11 18.78 14.10
N ILE A 543 -5.97 19.53 13.42
CA ILE A 543 -5.67 20.14 12.13
C ILE A 543 -4.90 21.43 12.41
N ILE A 544 -3.59 21.40 12.15
CA ILE A 544 -2.63 22.46 12.50
C ILE A 544 -1.58 22.62 11.40
N ASN A 545 -0.82 23.72 11.45
CA ASN A 545 0.40 23.89 10.66
C ASN A 545 1.60 23.25 11.40
N PRO A 546 2.11 22.08 10.98
CA PRO A 546 3.25 21.43 11.64
C PRO A 546 4.56 22.22 11.48
N ASN A 547 4.65 23.11 10.49
CA ASN A 547 5.81 23.99 10.31
C ASN A 547 5.80 25.16 11.32
N SER A 548 4.78 25.29 12.18
CA SER A 548 4.75 26.29 13.25
C SER A 548 5.51 25.78 14.47
N GLU A 549 6.67 26.38 14.73
CA GLU A 549 7.51 25.99 15.87
C GLU A 549 6.76 26.16 17.20
N ALA A 550 5.94 27.20 17.35
CA ALA A 550 5.14 27.43 18.55
C ALA A 550 4.15 26.28 18.82
N MET A 551 3.47 25.78 17.78
CA MET A 551 2.53 24.66 17.88
C MET A 551 3.24 23.36 18.24
N MET A 552 4.36 23.07 17.56
CA MET A 552 5.12 21.84 17.82
C MET A 552 5.80 21.86 19.19
N ARG A 553 6.28 23.02 19.66
CA ARG A 553 6.75 23.19 21.05
C ARG A 553 5.66 22.88 22.06
N ALA A 554 4.43 23.36 21.84
CA ALA A 554 3.29 23.03 22.68
C ALA A 554 3.01 21.52 22.68
N TYR A 555 3.00 20.87 21.51
CA TYR A 555 2.80 19.43 21.35
C TYR A 555 3.82 18.58 22.11
N TYR A 556 5.12 18.79 21.85
CA TYR A 556 6.19 18.02 22.50
C TYR A 556 6.23 18.27 24.01
N SER A 557 6.06 19.52 24.45
CA SER A 557 6.01 19.84 25.87
C SER A 557 4.83 19.17 26.56
N PHE A 558 3.64 19.22 25.95
CA PHE A 558 2.45 18.56 26.49
C PHE A 558 2.66 17.04 26.61
N ASN A 559 3.19 16.40 25.57
CA ASN A 559 3.44 14.95 25.61
C ASN A 559 4.45 14.54 26.69
N ALA A 560 5.50 15.33 26.91
CA ALA A 560 6.46 15.11 27.99
C ALA A 560 5.81 15.28 29.37
N LEU A 561 4.99 16.33 29.55
CA LEU A 561 4.31 16.61 30.83
C LEU A 561 3.23 15.57 31.18
N MET A 562 2.55 15.02 30.17
CA MET A 562 1.41 14.12 30.36
C MET A 562 1.78 12.63 30.34
N ASP A 563 3.07 12.30 30.49
CA ASP A 563 3.59 10.91 30.43
C ASP A 563 3.14 10.20 29.13
N ARG A 564 3.21 10.93 28.02
CA ARG A 564 2.94 10.42 26.66
C ARG A 564 4.22 10.28 25.85
N ASP A 565 5.34 10.82 26.32
CA ASP A 565 6.68 10.64 25.75
C ASP A 565 7.57 9.90 26.76
N PRO A 566 7.64 8.55 26.69
CA PRO A 566 8.43 7.76 27.62
C PRO A 566 9.87 8.26 27.69
N GLN A 567 10.34 8.55 28.91
CA GLN A 567 11.69 9.09 29.17
C GLN A 567 12.00 10.41 28.45
N CYS A 568 10.96 11.15 28.03
CA CYS A 568 11.09 12.36 27.22
C CYS A 568 11.92 12.15 25.93
N GLY A 569 11.92 10.94 25.37
CA GLY A 569 12.79 10.57 24.26
C GLY A 569 12.60 11.46 23.02
N GLN A 570 11.34 11.69 22.62
CA GLN A 570 11.05 12.58 21.49
C GLN A 570 11.42 14.02 21.81
N TYR A 571 11.04 14.51 22.99
CA TYR A 571 11.35 15.88 23.41
C TYR A 571 12.86 16.14 23.41
N ILE A 572 13.65 15.22 23.96
CA ILE A 572 15.11 15.30 23.96
C ILE A 572 15.64 15.26 22.52
N SER A 573 15.15 14.34 21.68
CA SER A 573 15.64 14.23 20.30
C SER A 573 15.45 15.51 19.48
N VAL A 574 14.37 16.26 19.75
CA VAL A 574 14.03 17.50 19.04
C VAL A 574 14.84 18.69 19.57
N TYR A 575 15.04 18.78 20.89
CA TYR A 575 15.61 19.97 21.54
C TYR A 575 17.05 19.82 22.04
N SER A 576 17.63 18.61 22.02
CA SER A 576 19.03 18.42 22.42
C SER A 576 19.96 19.22 21.52
N GLY A 577 20.75 20.13 22.09
CA GLY A 577 21.68 21.00 21.35
C GLY A 577 21.15 22.38 20.98
N GLN A 578 19.89 22.71 21.30
CA GLN A 578 19.40 24.09 21.20
C GLN A 578 19.79 24.91 22.44
N SER A 579 20.55 25.99 22.24
CA SER A 579 20.84 26.96 23.30
C SER A 579 19.56 27.75 23.60
N ALA A 580 19.03 27.64 24.81
CA ALA A 580 17.85 28.38 25.26
C ALA A 580 18.13 29.90 25.28
N GLY A 581 17.72 30.61 24.23
CA GLY A 581 17.64 32.07 24.21
C GLY A 581 16.36 32.56 24.89
N LEU A 582 16.14 32.23 26.17
CA LEU A 582 15.04 32.82 26.94
C LEU A 582 15.46 34.19 27.51
N GLY A 583 14.97 35.27 26.88
CA GLY A 583 14.85 36.57 27.55
C GLY A 583 15.47 37.77 26.83
N GLN A 584 14.88 38.22 25.72
CA GLN A 584 14.79 39.68 25.53
C GLN A 584 13.56 40.16 26.29
N THR A 585 13.84 40.57 27.52
CA THR A 585 12.92 41.16 28.49
C THR A 585 12.06 42.24 27.83
N ILE A 586 10.77 42.17 28.10
CA ILE A 586 9.74 43.17 27.82
C ILE A 586 10.26 44.56 28.25
N GLY A 587 10.73 45.35 27.29
CA GLY A 587 10.98 46.77 27.44
C GLY A 587 9.67 47.54 27.29
N ARG A 588 8.92 47.67 28.38
CA ARG A 588 7.74 48.54 28.42
C ARG A 588 8.18 49.99 28.63
N SER A 589 7.51 50.86 27.86
CA SER A 589 7.33 52.32 27.96
C SER A 589 8.44 53.27 27.47
N GLY A 590 8.15 53.93 26.35
CA GLY A 590 8.03 55.40 26.34
C GLY A 590 8.91 56.18 25.35
N SER A 591 8.40 56.45 24.14
CA SER A 591 8.31 57.81 23.54
C SER A 591 8.15 57.74 22.02
N ARG A 592 7.30 58.64 21.52
CA ARG A 592 6.92 58.90 20.13
C ARG A 592 8.08 59.36 19.25
N ASP A 593 8.10 58.86 18.02
CA ASP A 593 8.12 59.57 16.71
C ASP A 593 8.81 58.62 15.71
N GLY A 594 8.16 58.08 14.67
CA GLY A 594 7.74 58.80 13.47
C GLY A 594 8.47 58.19 12.25
N THR A 595 7.70 57.66 11.31
CA THR A 595 8.03 57.35 9.88
C THR A 595 8.88 56.12 9.51
N GLY A 596 8.43 55.41 8.46
CA GLY A 596 9.28 54.56 7.61
C GLY A 596 8.88 53.09 7.55
N ALA A 597 8.22 52.70 6.47
CA ALA A 597 8.09 51.31 6.05
C ALA A 597 9.46 50.71 5.69
N ASP A 598 9.68 49.43 5.99
CA ASP A 598 10.13 48.46 4.98
C ASP A 598 10.15 47.02 5.52
N ASN A 599 9.67 46.14 4.64
CA ASN A 599 9.70 44.69 4.77
C ASN A 599 11.13 44.16 4.69
N ILE A 600 11.59 43.42 5.69
CA ILE A 600 12.68 42.44 5.50
C ILE A 600 12.32 41.14 6.23
N SER A 601 11.96 40.15 5.42
CA SER A 601 11.92 38.74 5.75
C SER A 601 13.33 38.24 6.07
N GLY A 602 13.61 37.99 7.35
CA GLY A 602 14.84 37.34 7.80
C GLY A 602 14.74 35.82 7.67
N SER A 603 15.39 35.26 6.65
CA SER A 603 15.69 33.84 6.52
C SER A 603 16.78 33.46 7.54
N GLY A 604 16.39 32.74 8.59
CA GLY A 604 17.34 32.08 9.48
C GLY A 604 17.79 30.76 8.87
N GLU A 605 18.98 30.76 8.25
CA GLU A 605 19.65 29.54 7.81
C GLU A 605 20.27 28.80 9.00
N THR A 606 19.67 27.66 9.37
CA THR A 606 20.24 26.71 10.31
C THR A 606 21.26 25.84 9.55
N LYS A 607 22.55 25.94 9.92
CA LYS A 607 23.62 25.05 9.44
C LYS A 607 23.47 23.63 10.01
N GLY A 608 22.60 22.83 9.40
CA GLY A 608 22.70 21.36 9.39
C GLY A 608 23.32 20.92 8.05
N SER A 609 24.10 19.85 8.06
CA SER A 609 24.74 19.23 6.87
C SER A 609 23.82 19.29 5.63
N GLN A 610 24.03 20.28 4.75
CA GLN A 610 23.19 20.47 3.58
C GLN A 610 23.47 19.34 2.59
N VAL A 611 22.53 18.40 2.50
CA VAL A 611 22.41 17.53 1.33
C VAL A 611 22.27 18.45 0.11
N PRO A 612 23.08 18.28 -0.95
CA PRO A 612 22.95 19.08 -2.16
C PRO A 612 21.52 19.06 -2.70
N ALA A 613 21.05 20.19 -3.25
CA ALA A 613 19.65 20.35 -3.66
C ALA A 613 19.19 19.27 -4.67
N LEU A 614 20.09 18.83 -5.56
CA LEU A 614 19.84 17.75 -6.51
C LEU A 614 19.72 16.40 -5.81
N ALA A 615 20.66 16.07 -4.91
CA ALA A 615 20.63 14.81 -4.17
C ALA A 615 19.35 14.66 -3.35
N ALA A 616 18.90 15.73 -2.66
CA ALA A 616 17.65 15.72 -1.92
C ALA A 616 16.42 15.56 -2.83
N ALA A 617 16.41 16.20 -4.01
CA ALA A 617 15.33 16.06 -4.98
C ALA A 617 15.23 14.62 -5.52
N ILE A 618 16.38 14.00 -5.83
CA ILE A 618 16.46 12.60 -6.27
C ILE A 618 15.99 11.66 -5.16
N GLU A 619 16.49 11.81 -3.92
CA GLU A 619 16.09 10.94 -2.79
C GLU A 619 14.59 10.98 -2.47
N ARG A 620 13.92 12.08 -2.82
CA ARG A 620 12.49 12.32 -2.60
C ARG A 620 11.63 12.05 -3.84
N GLY A 621 12.23 11.67 -4.97
CA GLY A 621 11.50 11.41 -6.21
C GLY A 621 10.86 12.65 -6.86
N LEU A 622 11.38 13.85 -6.59
CA LEU A 622 10.85 15.11 -7.13
C LEU A 622 11.46 15.41 -8.50
N LYS A 623 10.80 14.95 -9.58
CA LYS A 623 11.29 15.03 -10.98
C LYS A 623 11.65 16.44 -11.42
N GLU A 624 10.72 17.38 -11.30
CA GLU A 624 10.90 18.78 -11.71
C GLU A 624 11.98 19.48 -10.87
N ALA A 625 12.02 19.24 -9.54
CA ALA A 625 13.08 19.76 -8.69
C ALA A 625 14.46 19.25 -9.12
N ALA A 626 14.57 17.97 -9.46
CA ALA A 626 15.82 17.38 -9.92
C ALA A 626 16.25 17.97 -11.27
N HIS A 627 15.32 18.12 -12.22
CA HIS A 627 15.55 18.78 -13.50
C HIS A 627 16.06 20.22 -13.33
N ASN A 628 15.40 21.01 -12.49
CA ASN A 628 15.75 22.40 -12.22
C ASN A 628 17.10 22.52 -11.48
N ALA A 629 17.37 21.63 -10.51
CA ALA A 629 18.63 21.61 -9.77
C ALA A 629 19.82 21.29 -10.69
N VAL A 630 19.70 20.29 -11.57
CA VAL A 630 20.73 20.01 -12.60
C VAL A 630 20.92 21.22 -13.52
N THR A 631 19.84 21.83 -14.01
CA THR A 631 19.92 22.99 -14.91
C THR A 631 20.66 24.16 -14.28
N ALA A 632 20.55 24.34 -12.95
CA ALA A 632 21.34 25.31 -12.21
C ALA A 632 22.80 24.88 -12.08
N LEU A 633 23.07 23.63 -11.68
CA LEU A 633 24.43 23.10 -11.47
C LEU A 633 25.27 23.07 -12.75
N LEU A 634 24.67 22.79 -13.90
CA LEU A 634 25.34 22.78 -15.21
C LEU A 634 25.90 24.15 -15.62
N LYS A 635 25.50 25.24 -14.95
CA LYS A 635 26.10 26.57 -15.16
C LYS A 635 27.48 26.71 -14.52
N GLU A 636 27.78 25.87 -13.53
CA GLU A 636 28.96 26.00 -12.65
C GLU A 636 29.84 24.75 -12.63
N ARG A 637 29.31 23.59 -13.01
CA ARG A 637 29.97 22.28 -12.91
C ARG A 637 29.87 21.48 -14.20
N GLU A 638 30.87 20.64 -14.43
CA GLU A 638 30.90 19.72 -15.57
C GLU A 638 29.84 18.62 -15.44
N PRO A 639 29.19 18.19 -16.54
CA PRO A 639 28.15 17.17 -16.55
C PRO A 639 28.52 15.87 -15.79
N LEU A 640 29.74 15.37 -16.01
CA LEU A 640 30.23 14.13 -15.39
C LEU A 640 30.49 14.28 -13.88
N ASP A 641 30.87 15.47 -13.41
CA ASP A 641 31.09 15.73 -11.98
C ASP A 641 29.76 15.70 -11.22
N ILE A 642 28.68 16.24 -11.81
CA ILE A 642 27.33 16.23 -11.23
C ILE A 642 26.82 14.79 -11.08
N ILE A 643 27.00 13.94 -12.11
CA ILE A 643 26.62 12.52 -12.05
C ILE A 643 27.37 11.82 -10.90
N ASN A 644 28.70 11.93 -10.86
CA ASN A 644 29.53 11.16 -9.94
C ASN A 644 29.46 11.66 -8.48
N SER A 645 29.31 12.97 -8.26
CA SER A 645 29.36 13.56 -6.92
C SER A 645 27.99 13.73 -6.26
N GLU A 646 26.90 13.83 -7.03
CA GLU A 646 25.56 14.08 -6.48
C GLU A 646 24.55 12.97 -6.82
N MET A 647 24.43 12.57 -8.09
CA MET A 647 23.39 11.63 -8.52
C MET A 647 23.66 10.19 -8.07
N ILE A 648 24.85 9.65 -8.36
CA ILE A 648 25.22 8.27 -7.97
C ILE A 648 25.15 8.11 -6.44
N PRO A 649 25.72 9.02 -5.62
CA PRO A 649 25.61 8.92 -4.16
C PRO A 649 24.16 9.02 -3.64
N ALA A 650 23.29 9.80 -4.29
CA ALA A 650 21.88 9.86 -3.92
C ALA A 650 21.17 8.54 -4.20
N LEU A 651 21.36 7.97 -5.39
CA LEU A 651 20.80 6.66 -5.76
C LEU A 651 21.34 5.53 -4.85
N ASP A 652 22.62 5.56 -4.50
CA ASP A 652 23.23 4.60 -3.57
C ASP A 652 22.63 4.70 -2.16
N ARG A 653 22.33 5.92 -1.66
CA ARG A 653 21.63 6.09 -0.38
C ARG A 653 20.21 5.53 -0.42
N VAL A 654 19.47 5.76 -1.50
CA VAL A 654 18.12 5.22 -1.70
C VAL A 654 18.16 3.69 -1.81
N GLY A 655 19.09 3.14 -2.58
CA GLY A 655 19.30 1.69 -2.72
C GLY A 655 19.65 1.02 -1.38
N LYS A 656 20.58 1.59 -0.61
CA LYS A 656 20.90 1.13 0.76
C LYS A 656 19.70 1.27 1.70
N GLY A 657 18.88 2.30 1.54
CA GLY A 657 17.63 2.47 2.27
C GLY A 657 16.64 1.35 1.96
N PHE A 658 16.55 0.93 0.70
CA PHE A 658 15.68 -0.16 0.26
C PHE A 658 16.13 -1.51 0.84
N GLU A 659 17.43 -1.81 0.80
CA GLU A 659 17.99 -3.02 1.44
C GLU A 659 17.72 -3.06 2.96
N LYS A 660 17.77 -1.89 3.63
CA LYS A 660 17.47 -1.76 5.07
C LYS A 660 15.98 -1.77 5.38
N GLY A 661 15.10 -1.65 4.37
CA GLY A 661 13.65 -1.52 4.55
C GLY A 661 13.20 -0.17 5.10
N THR A 662 14.05 0.86 5.01
CA THR A 662 13.70 2.25 5.36
C THR A 662 13.19 3.05 4.16
N VAL A 663 13.41 2.55 2.95
CA VAL A 663 12.86 3.04 1.68
C VAL A 663 12.10 1.88 1.05
N PHE A 664 10.96 2.16 0.41
CA PHE A 664 10.14 1.13 -0.23
C PHE A 664 10.16 1.26 -1.75
N LEU A 665 9.63 0.26 -2.44
CA LEU A 665 9.63 0.20 -3.90
C LEU A 665 9.07 1.48 -4.56
N PRO A 666 7.97 2.09 -4.09
CA PRO A 666 7.48 3.35 -4.65
C PRO A 666 8.54 4.45 -4.67
N GLN A 667 9.15 4.71 -3.52
CA GLN A 667 10.17 5.75 -3.38
C GLN A 667 11.44 5.43 -4.19
N LEU A 668 11.83 4.16 -4.29
CA LEU A 668 12.95 3.73 -5.13
C LEU A 668 12.69 4.04 -6.61
N LEU A 669 11.51 3.68 -7.13
CA LEU A 669 11.13 3.93 -8.52
C LEU A 669 10.97 5.42 -8.80
N MET A 670 10.40 6.19 -7.89
CA MET A 670 10.25 7.63 -8.07
C MET A 670 11.60 8.35 -8.01
N SER A 671 12.50 7.91 -7.13
CA SER A 671 13.87 8.41 -7.09
C SER A 671 14.62 8.13 -8.39
N ALA A 672 14.46 6.93 -8.93
CA ALA A 672 14.93 6.52 -10.23
C ALA A 672 14.41 7.42 -11.36
N GLU A 673 13.10 7.72 -11.39
CA GLU A 673 12.54 8.62 -12.39
C GLU A 673 13.02 10.07 -12.24
N ALA A 674 13.18 10.56 -11.01
CA ALA A 674 13.75 11.88 -10.76
C ALA A 674 15.22 11.96 -11.21
N ALA A 675 16.00 10.91 -10.96
CA ALA A 675 17.36 10.79 -11.47
C ALA A 675 17.38 10.73 -13.00
N LYS A 676 16.45 10.01 -13.64
CA LYS A 676 16.31 9.97 -15.10
C LYS A 676 16.00 11.36 -15.68
N ALA A 677 15.05 12.09 -15.09
CA ALA A 677 14.71 13.45 -15.50
C ALA A 677 15.92 14.41 -15.38
N ALA A 678 16.68 14.31 -14.30
CA ALA A 678 17.96 15.00 -14.13
C ALA A 678 18.97 14.58 -15.21
N PHE A 679 19.11 13.29 -15.47
CA PHE A 679 20.06 12.73 -16.43
C PHE A 679 19.74 13.15 -17.87
N GLU A 680 18.47 13.26 -18.27
CA GLU A 680 18.08 13.73 -19.59
C GLU A 680 18.58 15.16 -19.88
N VAL A 681 18.60 16.03 -18.85
CA VAL A 681 19.19 17.38 -18.95
C VAL A 681 20.70 17.31 -19.15
N ILE A 682 21.38 16.47 -18.35
CA ILE A 682 22.82 16.27 -18.46
C ILE A 682 23.19 15.71 -19.83
N LYS A 683 22.43 14.75 -20.34
CA LYS A 683 22.63 14.15 -21.66
C LYS A 683 22.47 15.18 -22.76
N ALA A 684 21.44 16.02 -22.71
CA ALA A 684 21.27 17.11 -23.68
C ALA A 684 22.47 18.09 -23.67
N ALA A 685 23.04 18.36 -22.49
CA ALA A 685 24.26 19.16 -22.36
C ALA A 685 25.50 18.43 -22.93
N LEU A 686 25.66 17.12 -22.64
CA LEU A 686 26.75 16.30 -23.16
C LEU A 686 26.73 16.17 -24.69
N ASP A 687 25.57 15.89 -25.28
CA ASP A 687 25.35 15.81 -26.72
C ASP A 687 25.70 17.15 -27.42
N SER A 688 25.41 18.29 -26.76
CA SER A 688 25.78 19.62 -27.25
C SER A 688 27.29 19.92 -27.16
N SER A 689 28.00 19.22 -26.26
CA SER A 689 29.45 19.36 -26.03
C SER A 689 30.31 18.36 -26.83
N GLY A 690 29.68 17.40 -27.52
CA GLY A 690 30.37 16.37 -28.29
C GLY A 690 31.05 15.28 -27.46
N GLN A 691 30.78 15.21 -26.15
CA GLN A 691 31.25 14.14 -25.27
C GLN A 691 30.21 13.01 -25.22
N ALA A 692 30.50 11.89 -25.89
CA ALA A 692 29.68 10.68 -25.75
C ALA A 692 30.05 9.93 -24.47
N GLN A 693 29.05 9.54 -23.68
CA GLN A 693 29.26 8.72 -22.49
C GLN A 693 29.51 7.26 -22.88
N GLU A 694 30.55 6.65 -22.30
CA GLU A 694 30.75 5.20 -22.36
C GLU A 694 29.75 4.50 -21.42
N LYS A 695 28.93 3.60 -21.98
CA LYS A 695 28.04 2.73 -21.21
C LYS A 695 28.87 1.68 -20.47
N LYS A 696 28.53 1.36 -19.22
CA LYS A 696 29.29 0.39 -18.39
C LYS A 696 29.27 -1.05 -18.93
N GLY A 697 28.24 -1.40 -19.71
CA GLY A 697 28.06 -2.73 -20.29
C GLY A 697 26.62 -2.99 -20.73
N THR A 698 26.43 -4.03 -21.52
CA THR A 698 25.10 -4.45 -22.02
C THR A 698 24.61 -5.67 -21.24
N ILE A 699 23.34 -5.65 -20.83
CA ILE A 699 22.67 -6.69 -20.04
C ILE A 699 21.36 -7.07 -20.73
N ILE A 700 21.06 -8.35 -20.86
CA ILE A 700 19.75 -8.82 -21.32
C ILE A 700 18.87 -9.16 -20.11
N LEU A 701 17.61 -8.75 -20.14
CA LEU A 701 16.60 -9.16 -19.15
C LEU A 701 15.41 -9.82 -19.83
N ALA A 702 14.92 -10.93 -19.26
CA ALA A 702 13.74 -11.64 -19.78
C ALA A 702 12.93 -12.30 -18.66
N THR A 703 11.61 -12.26 -18.78
CA THR A 703 10.72 -13.16 -18.02
C THR A 703 10.58 -14.44 -18.83
N VAL A 704 10.79 -15.58 -18.18
CA VAL A 704 10.90 -16.89 -18.85
C VAL A 704 9.57 -17.32 -19.49
N LYS A 705 9.64 -18.27 -20.43
CA LYS A 705 8.48 -18.79 -21.16
C LYS A 705 7.36 -19.27 -20.22
N GLY A 706 6.14 -18.86 -20.60
CA GLY A 706 4.86 -19.04 -19.92
C GLY A 706 4.66 -18.20 -18.68
N ASP A 707 5.63 -17.36 -18.33
CA ASP A 707 5.48 -16.38 -17.26
C ASP A 707 5.23 -14.99 -17.85
N ILE A 708 4.11 -14.39 -17.47
CA ILE A 708 3.70 -13.06 -17.92
C ILE A 708 3.96 -11.98 -16.86
N HIS A 709 4.44 -12.38 -15.68
CA HIS A 709 4.71 -11.47 -14.58
C HIS A 709 6.10 -10.86 -14.76
N ASP A 710 6.13 -9.57 -15.07
CA ASP A 710 7.34 -8.85 -15.44
C ASP A 710 7.69 -7.71 -14.49
N ILE A 711 6.97 -7.58 -13.37
CA ILE A 711 7.21 -6.57 -12.34
C ILE A 711 8.67 -6.58 -11.88
N GLY A 712 9.16 -7.73 -11.38
CA GLY A 712 10.55 -7.85 -10.89
C GLY A 712 11.59 -7.50 -11.95
N LYS A 713 11.41 -8.00 -13.18
CA LYS A 713 12.27 -7.69 -14.34
C LYS A 713 12.28 -6.19 -14.64
N ASN A 714 11.12 -5.54 -14.65
CA ASN A 714 11.00 -4.11 -14.97
C ASN A 714 11.64 -3.23 -13.89
N ILE A 715 11.55 -3.62 -12.63
CA ILE A 715 12.25 -2.93 -11.54
C ILE A 715 13.77 -3.04 -11.74
N VAL A 716 14.29 -4.25 -12.00
CA VAL A 716 15.73 -4.46 -12.28
C VAL A 716 16.18 -3.67 -13.50
N LYS A 717 15.39 -3.63 -14.58
CA LYS A 717 15.65 -2.81 -15.77
C LYS A 717 15.82 -1.34 -15.41
N VAL A 718 14.84 -0.76 -14.73
CA VAL A 718 14.85 0.67 -14.35
C VAL A 718 16.09 0.98 -13.52
N LEU A 719 16.44 0.13 -12.54
CA LEU A 719 17.64 0.33 -11.73
C LEU A 719 18.93 0.21 -12.55
N LEU A 720 19.09 -0.84 -13.36
CA LEU A 720 20.29 -1.01 -14.18
C LEU A 720 20.50 0.14 -15.17
N GLU A 721 19.42 0.63 -15.81
CA GLU A 721 19.47 1.80 -16.69
C GLU A 721 19.97 3.06 -15.94
N ASN A 722 19.52 3.26 -14.69
CA ASN A 722 19.99 4.39 -13.85
C ASN A 722 21.46 4.27 -13.44
N TYR A 723 21.98 3.05 -13.32
CA TYR A 723 23.40 2.79 -13.03
C TYR A 723 24.28 2.83 -14.30
N SER A 724 23.74 3.36 -15.41
CA SER A 724 24.42 3.55 -16.70
C SER A 724 24.75 2.25 -17.46
N TYR A 725 23.96 1.19 -17.23
CA TYR A 725 23.98 -0.02 -18.05
C TYR A 725 23.03 0.10 -19.25
N GLU A 726 23.38 -0.56 -20.35
CA GLU A 726 22.44 -0.76 -21.46
C GLU A 726 21.63 -2.03 -21.21
N VAL A 727 20.32 -1.88 -21.08
CA VAL A 727 19.42 -3.01 -20.84
C VAL A 727 18.65 -3.35 -22.11
N ILE A 728 18.81 -4.59 -22.57
CA ILE A 728 18.01 -5.19 -23.63
C ILE A 728 16.91 -6.01 -22.98
N ASP A 729 15.73 -5.42 -22.95
CA ASP A 729 14.55 -6.05 -22.40
C ASP A 729 13.84 -6.88 -23.48
N LEU A 730 13.93 -8.21 -23.37
CA LEU A 730 13.26 -9.13 -24.30
C LEU A 730 11.77 -9.31 -23.96
N GLY A 731 11.29 -8.70 -22.89
CA GLY A 731 9.90 -8.76 -22.46
C GLY A 731 9.59 -10.01 -21.64
N ARG A 732 8.38 -10.53 -21.84
CA ARG A 732 7.77 -11.60 -21.06
C ARG A 732 7.32 -12.75 -21.94
N ASP A 733 7.12 -13.92 -21.34
CA ASP A 733 6.86 -15.17 -22.06
C ASP A 733 7.91 -15.44 -23.14
N VAL A 734 9.19 -15.24 -22.80
CA VAL A 734 10.28 -15.29 -23.79
C VAL A 734 10.80 -16.72 -23.94
N PRO A 735 10.77 -17.31 -25.15
CA PRO A 735 11.33 -18.64 -25.39
C PRO A 735 12.85 -18.69 -25.14
N PRO A 736 13.38 -19.80 -24.60
CA PRO A 736 14.82 -20.00 -24.38
C PRO A 736 15.67 -19.68 -25.62
N GLU A 737 15.20 -20.07 -26.81
CA GLU A 737 15.93 -19.94 -28.06
C GLU A 737 16.15 -18.46 -28.44
N VAL A 738 15.19 -17.60 -28.11
CA VAL A 738 15.27 -16.15 -28.37
C VAL A 738 16.31 -15.50 -27.46
N ILE A 739 16.32 -15.87 -26.17
CA ILE A 739 17.28 -15.35 -25.18
C ILE A 739 18.70 -15.75 -25.58
N VAL A 740 18.91 -17.02 -25.95
CA VAL A 740 20.21 -17.54 -26.38
C VAL A 740 20.69 -16.84 -27.64
N LYS A 741 19.82 -16.70 -28.65
CA LYS A 741 20.14 -16.03 -29.90
C LYS A 741 20.61 -14.60 -29.65
N GLU A 742 19.83 -13.80 -28.93
CA GLU A 742 20.17 -12.39 -28.67
C GLU A 742 21.44 -12.25 -27.82
N ALA A 743 21.65 -13.12 -26.82
CA ALA A 743 22.85 -13.11 -25.99
C ALA A 743 24.13 -13.38 -26.80
N VAL A 744 24.06 -14.33 -27.74
CA VAL A 744 25.19 -14.68 -28.62
C VAL A 744 25.42 -13.62 -29.70
N GLU A 745 24.37 -13.18 -30.40
CA GLU A 745 24.47 -12.21 -31.50
C GLU A 745 25.04 -10.86 -31.03
N ARG A 746 24.71 -10.46 -29.80
CA ARG A 746 25.14 -9.18 -29.21
C ARG A 746 26.34 -9.30 -28.28
N GLN A 747 26.89 -10.50 -28.11
CA GLN A 747 28.01 -10.79 -27.22
C GLN A 747 27.83 -10.21 -25.80
N VAL A 748 26.63 -10.38 -25.25
CA VAL A 748 26.25 -9.85 -23.93
C VAL A 748 26.93 -10.64 -22.82
N ALA A 749 27.52 -9.95 -21.84
CA ALA A 749 28.24 -10.60 -20.75
C ALA A 749 27.32 -11.09 -19.61
N LEU A 750 26.11 -10.52 -19.47
CA LEU A 750 25.19 -10.82 -18.37
C LEU A 750 23.73 -10.94 -18.87
N VAL A 751 23.07 -12.04 -18.50
CA VAL A 751 21.65 -12.28 -18.71
C VAL A 751 20.94 -12.39 -17.36
N GLY A 752 19.84 -11.67 -17.17
CA GLY A 752 18.94 -11.77 -16.03
C GLY A 752 17.64 -12.47 -16.39
N LEU A 753 17.25 -13.49 -15.62
CA LEU A 753 16.00 -14.23 -15.81
C LEU A 753 15.07 -14.06 -14.61
N SER A 754 13.77 -13.87 -14.88
CA SER A 754 12.71 -13.73 -13.87
C SER A 754 11.62 -14.79 -14.03
N ALA A 755 11.13 -15.33 -12.90
CA ALA A 755 9.93 -16.18 -12.84
C ALA A 755 9.14 -15.94 -11.55
N LEU A 756 7.81 -15.84 -11.64
CA LEU A 756 6.90 -15.72 -10.50
C LEU A 756 6.16 -17.02 -10.21
N MET A 757 5.90 -17.85 -11.22
CA MET A 757 5.13 -19.08 -11.05
C MET A 757 6.04 -20.30 -10.86
N THR A 758 5.69 -21.20 -9.95
CA THR A 758 6.41 -22.49 -9.76
C THR A 758 6.36 -23.35 -11.03
N THR A 759 5.35 -23.15 -11.88
CA THR A 759 5.18 -23.83 -13.17
C THR A 759 6.15 -23.38 -14.26
N THR A 760 6.75 -22.20 -14.12
CA THR A 760 7.62 -21.58 -15.15
C THR A 760 9.10 -21.72 -14.83
N VAL A 761 9.44 -22.09 -13.59
CA VAL A 761 10.83 -22.29 -13.14
C VAL A 761 11.60 -23.35 -13.96
N PRO A 762 11.02 -24.48 -14.40
CA PRO A 762 11.73 -25.40 -15.31
C PRO A 762 12.13 -24.76 -16.65
N SER A 763 11.38 -23.75 -17.14
CA SER A 763 11.79 -22.99 -18.33
C SER A 763 13.00 -22.09 -18.08
N MET A 764 13.21 -21.67 -16.82
CA MET A 764 14.42 -20.94 -16.43
C MET A 764 15.65 -21.85 -16.51
N GLU A 765 15.55 -23.06 -15.96
CA GLU A 765 16.62 -24.07 -16.04
C GLU A 765 16.97 -24.41 -17.48
N GLU A 766 15.95 -24.63 -18.33
CA GLU A 766 16.16 -24.89 -19.76
C GLU A 766 16.87 -23.73 -20.47
N THR A 767 16.50 -22.48 -20.17
CA THR A 767 17.20 -21.30 -20.70
C THR A 767 18.67 -21.27 -20.28
N ILE A 768 18.98 -21.51 -19.01
CA ILE A 768 20.36 -21.54 -18.51
C ILE A 768 21.15 -22.65 -19.22
N ARG A 769 20.57 -23.84 -19.33
CA ARG A 769 21.19 -24.99 -20.01
C ARG A 769 21.54 -24.66 -21.46
N GLN A 770 20.63 -24.04 -22.21
CA GLN A 770 20.88 -23.63 -23.59
C GLN A 770 21.93 -22.51 -23.68
N LEU A 771 21.91 -21.52 -22.79
CA LEU A 771 22.92 -20.46 -22.74
C LEU A 771 24.32 -21.03 -22.50
N ARG A 772 24.46 -21.99 -21.57
CA ARG A 772 25.74 -22.67 -21.30
C ARG A 772 26.26 -23.46 -22.49
N ALA A 773 25.37 -24.09 -23.25
CA ALA A 773 25.73 -24.83 -24.45
C ALA A 773 26.18 -23.89 -25.59
N ALA A 774 25.63 -22.68 -25.67
CA ALA A 774 25.93 -21.72 -26.72
C ALA A 774 27.14 -20.81 -26.40
N SER A 775 27.30 -20.37 -25.15
CA SER A 775 28.43 -19.54 -24.71
C SER A 775 28.68 -19.66 -23.21
N ALA A 776 29.83 -20.22 -22.84
CA ALA A 776 30.26 -20.33 -21.45
C ALA A 776 30.67 -18.97 -20.83
N ALA A 777 30.85 -17.93 -21.65
CA ALA A 777 31.27 -16.60 -21.19
C ALA A 777 30.11 -15.77 -20.61
N VAL A 778 28.86 -16.09 -20.98
CA VAL A 778 27.68 -15.37 -20.50
C VAL A 778 27.41 -15.72 -19.04
N LYS A 779 27.39 -14.73 -18.16
CA LYS A 779 26.95 -14.87 -16.79
C LYS A 779 25.43 -14.79 -16.69
N VAL A 780 24.83 -15.59 -15.81
CA VAL A 780 23.38 -15.62 -15.62
C VAL A 780 23.03 -15.34 -14.17
N MET A 781 22.27 -14.27 -13.95
CA MET A 781 21.62 -13.98 -12.68
C MET A 781 20.13 -14.33 -12.76
N VAL A 782 19.57 -14.83 -11.65
CA VAL A 782 18.14 -15.21 -11.57
C VAL A 782 17.46 -14.57 -10.38
N GLY A 783 16.16 -14.29 -10.52
CA GLY A 783 15.32 -13.78 -9.45
C GLY A 783 13.84 -14.17 -9.64
N GLY A 784 13.01 -13.79 -8.68
CA GLY A 784 11.58 -14.10 -8.70
C GLY A 784 11.05 -14.59 -7.35
N ALA A 785 9.74 -14.41 -7.11
CA ALA A 785 9.10 -14.69 -5.81
C ALA A 785 9.18 -16.18 -5.40
N VAL A 786 9.34 -17.07 -6.37
CA VAL A 786 9.41 -18.52 -6.16
C VAL A 786 10.85 -19.06 -6.18
N LEU A 787 11.86 -18.19 -6.26
CA LEU A 787 13.28 -18.58 -6.34
C LEU A 787 13.96 -18.43 -4.98
N THR A 788 14.88 -19.36 -4.70
CA THR A 788 15.78 -19.35 -3.53
C THR A 788 17.24 -19.44 -3.99
N GLU A 789 18.18 -19.10 -3.09
CA GLU A 789 19.61 -19.20 -3.40
C GLU A 789 20.02 -20.63 -3.76
N ASP A 790 19.53 -21.62 -3.00
CA ASP A 790 19.81 -23.02 -3.25
C ASP A 790 19.25 -23.48 -4.60
N TYR A 791 18.00 -23.08 -4.93
CA TYR A 791 17.39 -23.40 -6.21
C TYR A 791 18.19 -22.83 -7.39
N ALA A 792 18.58 -21.56 -7.30
CA ALA A 792 19.38 -20.88 -8.33
C ALA A 792 20.70 -21.62 -8.61
N ARG A 793 21.37 -22.11 -7.56
CA ARG A 793 22.59 -22.92 -7.70
C ARG A 793 22.30 -24.25 -8.40
N THR A 794 21.20 -24.92 -8.06
CA THR A 794 20.85 -26.22 -8.67
C THR A 794 20.60 -26.11 -10.18
N ILE A 795 19.94 -25.04 -10.63
CA ILE A 795 19.68 -24.82 -12.06
C ILE A 795 20.88 -24.24 -12.83
N GLY A 796 22.02 -24.05 -12.17
CA GLY A 796 23.27 -23.61 -12.79
C GLY A 796 23.38 -22.09 -13.05
N ALA A 797 22.60 -21.27 -12.34
CA ALA A 797 22.76 -19.82 -12.36
C ALA A 797 24.09 -19.41 -11.68
N ASP A 798 24.70 -18.32 -12.14
CA ASP A 798 25.92 -17.78 -11.50
C ASP A 798 25.60 -16.96 -10.25
N ALA A 799 24.40 -16.37 -10.16
CA ALA A 799 23.95 -15.61 -9.00
C ALA A 799 22.43 -15.68 -8.80
N TYR A 800 22.04 -15.72 -7.52
CA TYR A 800 20.67 -15.43 -7.09
C TYR A 800 20.59 -13.99 -6.62
N CYS A 801 19.69 -13.22 -7.23
CA CYS A 801 19.40 -11.85 -6.83
C CYS A 801 18.05 -11.83 -6.10
N ARG A 802 18.12 -11.82 -4.77
CA ARG A 802 16.92 -11.81 -3.90
C ARG A 802 16.06 -10.55 -4.09
N ASP A 803 16.68 -9.45 -4.51
CA ASP A 803 16.06 -8.15 -4.71
C ASP A 803 16.73 -7.42 -5.89
N ALA A 804 16.14 -6.31 -6.33
CA ALA A 804 16.61 -5.60 -7.51
C ALA A 804 17.98 -4.93 -7.32
N MET A 805 18.32 -4.52 -6.09
CA MET A 805 19.64 -3.97 -5.77
C MET A 805 20.72 -5.04 -5.82
N ALA A 806 20.42 -6.28 -5.40
CA ALA A 806 21.32 -7.41 -5.56
C ALA A 806 21.68 -7.66 -7.04
N SER A 807 20.75 -7.42 -7.97
CA SER A 807 21.04 -7.47 -9.42
C SER A 807 22.00 -6.37 -9.87
N VAL A 808 21.85 -5.15 -9.37
CA VAL A 808 22.78 -4.04 -9.64
C VAL A 808 24.17 -4.35 -9.08
N ASN A 809 24.26 -4.75 -7.82
CA ASN A 809 25.50 -5.11 -7.15
C ASN A 809 26.24 -6.25 -7.89
N TYR A 810 25.50 -7.23 -8.40
CA TYR A 810 26.09 -8.30 -9.20
C TYR A 810 26.56 -7.81 -10.58
N ALA A 811 25.80 -6.94 -11.25
CA ALA A 811 26.25 -6.32 -12.49
C ALA A 811 27.54 -5.50 -12.28
N GLU A 812 27.67 -4.77 -11.17
CA GLU A 812 28.90 -4.07 -10.82
C GLU A 812 30.09 -5.01 -10.62
N GLN A 813 29.89 -6.21 -10.08
CA GLN A 813 30.97 -7.20 -9.98
C GLN A 813 31.42 -7.75 -11.35
N ILE A 814 30.52 -7.81 -12.34
CA ILE A 814 30.83 -8.32 -13.67
C ILE A 814 31.50 -7.26 -14.55
N PHE A 815 31.03 -6.01 -14.48
CA PHE A 815 31.47 -4.92 -15.36
C PHE A 815 32.43 -3.92 -14.68
N GLY A 816 32.53 -3.92 -13.35
CA GLY A 816 33.41 -3.05 -12.58
C GLY A 816 34.83 -3.61 -12.51
N ALA A 817 35.66 -3.24 -13.49
CA ALA A 817 37.11 -3.39 -13.47
C ALA A 817 37.78 -2.03 -13.70
#